data_AF-A0A1H9V6G5-F1
#
_entry.id   AF-A0A1H9V6G5-F1
#
_cell.length_a   1.000
_cell.length_b   1.000
_cell.length_c   1.000
_cell.angle_alpha   90.00
_cell.angle_beta   90.00
_cell.angle_gamma   90.00
#
_symmetry.space_group_name_H-M   'P 1'
#
loop_
_entity.id
_entity.type
_entity.pdbx_description
1 polymer ?
#
loop_
_entity_poly.entity_id
_entity_poly.type
_entity_poly.pdbx_seq_one_letter_code
_entity_poly.pdbx_strand_id
1 'polypeptide(L)'
;MNAPANLADSVRASVVRIGAPPEGYDGSSGTSGDSRRSDGSRRAFWGSGFFVAPGWVLTCAHVLGKGAAPVWRGERAIGITIGDAADSAGGPAAADGTDAVGGTVLLGELAFGLPRPEDPQAPPSPWPFPDLALVRVPGAEDADCLWLSDRSVLTPADIGLYGWAPGEVRGEQMFFTGLGKATGVVGRPLMLSGDQLTEGCSGGPVLDQRRGTVLGVSKGAGRRPGTGLATPVTALRRLCDAGPRGARVLHEVLSAHDRHHLRRYTGFGHSWHRQHARLGPTGGEPAYGFTVDRRAELYALFAEVEPPTGAGQVLQLANEARNMVLRRPYTLRDHDPRSWREGAGLLYNPWDHSTAEEEPSPDLALEAVVLYAAKVTAALHRAGPGRTPRVVRALAELREWVERTARTLLNDVIRAQVPGVLDGHRAASAARADVLVEIEPDIYGSGRHAWRVALVRPADKDELPGEAAAGAFGELPEGDQGAGEDGEREEITVEQSREDAPRSGLEEAVRAALSQALDQCDVDDHLAAVEFMLPRPLFDEPVDAWRARPYDPDDPFNPHTMPLGQRRLVVVRDRTRKDQGFTPECRTRAAAVLSGPLEAVPLRREVPDAGHDAPGPEGGQATYGRLRAASPGAVPVYCAGVGSGPGARAMAAALGAGHAMALWRHGCGDGQDHDDCAEFHRRAAELLAEAPSARQIPLRIRTLRNRNAEPADDPEVSTGADSTPIDPSSAWARHIVLLYDPPHRTSGDGPLREPPLMPRPPTALRSTP
;
A
#
# COMPACT_ATOMS: atom_id res chain seq x y z
N MET A 1 -11.80 -40.37 -10.65
CA MET A 1 -11.06 -40.36 -9.36
C MET A 1 -11.96 -39.71 -8.32
N ASN A 2 -12.26 -40.43 -7.23
CA ASN A 2 -13.08 -39.91 -6.13
C ASN A 2 -12.37 -38.71 -5.49
N ALA A 3 -13.12 -37.62 -5.25
CA ALA A 3 -12.61 -36.44 -4.57
C ALA A 3 -12.09 -36.83 -3.17
N PRO A 4 -10.95 -36.27 -2.72
CA PRO A 4 -10.48 -36.47 -1.35
C PRO A 4 -11.57 -36.10 -0.34
N ALA A 5 -11.83 -37.00 0.61
CA ALA A 5 -12.89 -36.85 1.60
C ALA A 5 -12.51 -35.87 2.74
N ASN A 6 -11.24 -35.46 2.82
CA ASN A 6 -10.71 -34.63 3.90
C ASN A 6 -9.85 -33.46 3.36
N LEU A 7 -9.87 -32.32 4.05
CA LEU A 7 -9.12 -31.09 3.72
C LEU A 7 -7.61 -31.39 3.56
N ALA A 8 -7.05 -32.23 4.41
CA ALA A 8 -5.63 -32.59 4.41
C ALA A 8 -5.16 -33.24 3.10
N ASP A 9 -5.97 -34.12 2.50
CA ASP A 9 -5.60 -34.80 1.25
C ASP A 9 -5.60 -33.82 0.06
N SER A 10 -6.56 -32.89 0.04
CA SER A 10 -6.63 -31.81 -0.95
C SER A 10 -5.41 -30.89 -0.84
N VAL A 11 -4.96 -30.63 0.40
CA VAL A 11 -3.75 -29.84 0.65
C VAL A 11 -2.51 -30.59 0.19
N ARG A 12 -2.36 -31.87 0.58
CA ARG A 12 -1.20 -32.70 0.24
C ARG A 12 -0.91 -32.73 -1.25
N ALA A 13 -1.95 -32.82 -2.09
CA ALA A 13 -1.82 -32.84 -3.54
C ALA A 13 -1.17 -31.56 -4.14
N SER A 14 -1.23 -30.44 -3.43
CA SER A 14 -0.71 -29.15 -3.89
C SER A 14 0.62 -28.76 -3.22
N VAL A 15 1.12 -29.53 -2.24
CA VAL A 15 2.34 -29.23 -1.48
C VAL A 15 3.53 -29.99 -2.06
N VAL A 16 4.60 -29.26 -2.38
CA VAL A 16 5.78 -29.75 -3.09
C VAL A 16 7.03 -29.73 -2.21
N ARG A 17 8.02 -30.53 -2.60
CA ARG A 17 9.38 -30.47 -2.05
C ARG A 17 10.24 -29.59 -2.93
N ILE A 18 11.05 -28.75 -2.31
CA ILE A 18 11.97 -27.82 -2.97
C ILE A 18 13.40 -28.27 -2.71
N GLY A 19 14.21 -28.27 -3.76
CA GLY A 19 15.52 -28.86 -3.70
C GLY A 19 16.44 -28.51 -4.86
N ALA A 20 17.59 -29.18 -4.89
CA ALA A 20 18.51 -29.14 -6.00
C ALA A 20 17.90 -29.82 -7.24
N PRO A 21 18.19 -29.35 -8.46
CA PRO A 21 17.77 -30.03 -9.68
C PRO A 21 18.48 -31.40 -9.80
N PRO A 22 17.93 -32.35 -10.59
CA PRO A 22 18.59 -33.62 -10.88
C PRO A 22 19.98 -33.46 -11.51
N GLU A 23 20.88 -34.43 -11.28
CA GLU A 23 22.25 -34.43 -11.84
C GLU A 23 22.23 -34.25 -13.38
N GLY A 24 23.16 -33.41 -13.90
CA GLY A 24 23.29 -33.12 -15.34
C GLY A 24 22.60 -31.82 -15.82
N TYR A 25 21.82 -31.16 -14.96
CA TYR A 25 21.15 -29.88 -15.25
C TYR A 25 21.73 -28.68 -14.47
N ASP A 26 22.80 -28.88 -13.70
CA ASP A 26 23.42 -27.85 -12.85
C ASP A 26 24.43 -26.94 -13.58
N GLY A 27 24.56 -27.10 -14.91
CA GLY A 27 25.48 -26.34 -15.75
C GLY A 27 26.96 -26.70 -15.54
N SER A 28 27.29 -27.68 -14.68
CA SER A 28 28.66 -28.13 -14.45
C SER A 28 29.08 -29.22 -15.44
N SER A 29 29.10 -28.90 -16.73
CA SER A 29 29.76 -29.78 -17.69
C SER A 29 31.28 -29.67 -17.54
N GLY A 30 31.87 -30.56 -16.73
CA GLY A 30 33.24 -31.02 -16.96
C GLY A 30 34.27 -30.73 -15.86
N THR A 31 34.93 -31.82 -15.46
CA THR A 31 36.27 -31.92 -14.85
C THR A 31 36.41 -31.65 -13.35
N SER A 32 36.17 -32.70 -12.55
CA SER A 32 37.26 -33.33 -11.78
C SER A 32 36.75 -34.65 -11.21
N GLY A 33 37.32 -35.76 -11.68
CA GLY A 33 37.14 -37.04 -11.04
C GLY A 33 37.81 -37.03 -9.67
N ASP A 34 37.01 -36.85 -8.62
CA ASP A 34 37.35 -37.36 -7.30
C ASP A 34 36.11 -38.03 -6.72
N SER A 35 36.04 -39.33 -6.96
CA SER A 35 35.03 -40.23 -6.43
C SER A 35 35.21 -40.39 -4.92
N ARG A 36 34.77 -39.39 -4.15
CA ARG A 36 34.37 -39.58 -2.76
C ARG A 36 32.85 -39.43 -2.70
N ARG A 37 32.17 -40.57 -2.53
CA ARG A 37 30.73 -40.67 -2.27
C ARG A 37 30.35 -39.80 -1.07
N SER A 38 30.05 -38.52 -1.30
CA SER A 38 29.62 -37.58 -0.27
C SER A 38 28.10 -37.42 -0.33
N ASP A 39 27.41 -37.89 0.72
CA ASP A 39 26.24 -37.23 1.36
C ASP A 39 25.25 -36.44 0.46
N GLY A 40 24.76 -37.04 -0.62
CA GLY A 40 23.95 -36.36 -1.64
C GLY A 40 22.49 -36.09 -1.26
N SER A 41 21.86 -36.96 -0.44
CA SER A 41 20.40 -36.89 -0.22
C SER A 41 19.95 -35.74 0.70
N ARG A 42 20.78 -35.34 1.68
CA ARG A 42 20.50 -34.20 2.57
C ARG A 42 20.79 -32.84 1.90
N ARG A 43 21.68 -32.81 0.90
CA ARG A 43 22.00 -31.61 0.12
C ARG A 43 20.98 -31.32 -1.00
N ALA A 44 20.17 -32.31 -1.35
CA ALA A 44 19.14 -32.19 -2.38
C ALA A 44 17.83 -31.57 -1.88
N PHE A 45 17.48 -31.66 -0.59
CA PHE A 45 16.22 -31.12 -0.06
C PHE A 45 16.44 -29.84 0.75
N TRP A 46 15.75 -28.76 0.39
CA TRP A 46 15.92 -27.44 0.99
C TRP A 46 14.74 -27.05 1.89
N GLY A 47 13.53 -27.43 1.50
CA GLY A 47 12.31 -27.11 2.23
C GLY A 47 11.06 -27.44 1.43
N SER A 48 9.95 -26.82 1.81
CA SER A 48 8.63 -27.04 1.25
C SER A 48 8.17 -25.87 0.38
N GLY A 49 7.18 -26.11 -0.46
CA GLY A 49 6.42 -25.08 -1.16
C GLY A 49 5.02 -25.59 -1.47
N PHE A 50 4.19 -24.77 -2.09
CA PHE A 50 2.89 -25.20 -2.57
C PHE A 50 2.45 -24.43 -3.80
N PHE A 51 1.63 -25.08 -4.63
CA PHE A 51 1.04 -24.43 -5.80
C PHE A 51 0.02 -23.38 -5.36
N VAL A 52 0.22 -22.16 -5.86
CA VAL A 52 -0.68 -21.01 -5.67
C VAL A 52 -1.46 -20.68 -6.93
N ALA A 53 -0.98 -21.13 -8.07
CA ALA A 53 -1.69 -21.19 -9.34
C ALA A 53 -1.05 -22.32 -10.17
N PRO A 54 -1.68 -22.79 -11.26
CA PRO A 54 -1.05 -23.80 -12.11
C PRO A 54 0.27 -23.27 -12.68
N GLY A 55 1.34 -24.05 -12.53
CA GLY A 55 2.70 -23.65 -12.89
C GLY A 55 3.39 -22.67 -11.92
N TRP A 56 2.80 -22.36 -10.76
CA TRP A 56 3.34 -21.36 -9.81
C TRP A 56 3.41 -21.90 -8.39
N VAL A 57 4.63 -21.96 -7.83
CA VAL A 57 4.90 -22.39 -6.46
C VAL A 57 5.28 -21.20 -5.58
N LEU A 58 4.68 -21.11 -4.40
CA LEU A 58 5.08 -20.19 -3.34
C LEU A 58 5.91 -20.92 -2.28
N THR A 59 6.97 -20.28 -1.81
CA THR A 59 7.83 -20.74 -0.71
C THR A 59 8.45 -19.56 0.05
N CYS A 60 9.28 -19.84 1.04
CA CYS A 60 10.11 -18.83 1.69
C CYS A 60 11.37 -18.52 0.85
N ALA A 61 11.79 -17.26 0.83
CA ALA A 61 13.02 -16.85 0.16
C ALA A 61 14.25 -17.56 0.73
N HIS A 62 14.33 -17.74 2.05
CA HIS A 62 15.46 -18.42 2.69
C HIS A 62 15.58 -19.91 2.31
N VAL A 63 14.49 -20.56 1.87
CA VAL A 63 14.55 -21.93 1.35
C VAL A 63 15.38 -21.96 0.08
N LEU A 64 15.18 -20.97 -0.81
CA LEU A 64 15.99 -20.81 -2.03
C LEU A 64 17.40 -20.30 -1.72
N GLY A 65 17.60 -19.60 -0.61
CA GLY A 65 18.93 -19.25 -0.08
C GLY A 65 19.86 -20.45 0.10
N LYS A 66 19.32 -21.64 0.40
CA LYS A 66 20.10 -22.90 0.49
C LYS A 66 20.64 -23.37 -0.86
N GLY A 67 20.00 -22.96 -1.96
CA GLY A 67 20.46 -23.20 -3.34
C GLY A 67 21.63 -22.30 -3.78
N ALA A 68 22.05 -21.38 -2.91
CA ALA A 68 23.12 -20.41 -3.06
C ALA A 68 22.89 -19.36 -4.17
N ALA A 69 23.90 -18.51 -4.35
CA ALA A 69 23.89 -17.38 -5.27
C ALA A 69 23.43 -17.66 -6.71
N PRO A 70 23.75 -18.83 -7.34
CA PRO A 70 23.31 -19.13 -8.71
C PRO A 70 21.78 -19.14 -8.89
N VAL A 71 21.00 -19.56 -7.89
CA VAL A 71 19.53 -19.52 -7.96
C VAL A 71 19.03 -18.07 -8.00
N TRP A 72 19.61 -17.20 -7.16
CA TRP A 72 19.25 -15.78 -7.09
C TRP A 72 19.71 -14.95 -8.29
N ARG A 73 20.70 -15.45 -9.05
CA ARG A 73 21.11 -14.89 -10.34
C ARG A 73 20.36 -15.48 -11.54
N GLY A 74 19.51 -16.49 -11.32
CA GLY A 74 18.81 -17.19 -12.41
C GLY A 74 19.71 -18.11 -13.25
N GLU A 75 20.90 -18.45 -12.74
CA GLU A 75 21.89 -19.31 -13.41
C GLU A 75 21.64 -20.80 -13.14
N ARG A 76 20.79 -21.13 -12.16
CA ARG A 76 20.51 -22.50 -11.72
C ARG A 76 19.01 -22.72 -11.53
N ALA A 77 18.50 -23.79 -12.13
CA ALA A 77 17.13 -24.25 -11.93
C ALA A 77 16.90 -24.80 -10.51
N ILE A 78 15.65 -24.77 -10.08
CA ILE A 78 15.19 -25.27 -8.78
C ILE A 78 14.50 -26.62 -9.00
N GLY A 79 14.85 -27.65 -8.24
CA GLY A 79 14.14 -28.93 -8.28
C GLY A 79 12.81 -28.84 -7.52
N ILE A 80 11.69 -29.14 -8.20
CA ILE A 80 10.35 -29.16 -7.64
C ILE A 80 9.79 -30.58 -7.73
N THR A 81 9.66 -31.27 -6.60
CA THR A 81 9.13 -32.64 -6.56
C THR A 81 7.65 -32.65 -6.18
N ILE A 82 6.82 -33.26 -7.03
CA ILE A 82 5.37 -33.41 -6.90
C ILE A 82 5.04 -34.88 -6.65
N GLY A 83 4.12 -35.16 -5.72
CA GLY A 83 3.67 -36.52 -5.40
C GLY A 83 4.66 -37.32 -4.55
N ASP A 84 4.21 -38.40 -3.94
CA ASP A 84 4.99 -39.21 -2.98
C ASP A 84 6.12 -39.97 -3.71
N ALA A 85 7.38 -39.65 -3.41
CA ALA A 85 8.49 -40.45 -3.89
C ALA A 85 8.66 -41.64 -2.94
N ALA A 86 7.88 -42.71 -3.15
CA ALA A 86 8.21 -43.99 -2.55
C ALA A 86 9.38 -44.61 -3.36
N ASP A 87 10.57 -44.60 -2.76
CA ASP A 87 11.71 -45.49 -3.04
C ASP A 87 12.04 -45.81 -4.51
N SER A 88 12.58 -44.83 -5.24
CA SER A 88 13.46 -45.12 -6.39
C SER A 88 14.89 -45.43 -5.94
N ALA A 89 15.03 -46.32 -4.95
CA ALA A 89 16.30 -46.93 -4.55
C ALA A 89 16.16 -48.47 -4.45
N GLY A 90 16.01 -49.14 -5.60
CA GLY A 90 16.55 -50.50 -5.79
C GLY A 90 15.75 -51.71 -5.27
N GLY A 91 14.42 -51.75 -5.43
CA GLY A 91 13.63 -52.99 -5.28
C GLY A 91 13.27 -53.62 -6.64
N PRO A 92 13.23 -54.96 -6.80
CA PRO A 92 12.96 -55.62 -8.08
C PRO A 92 11.54 -55.30 -8.55
N ALA A 93 11.41 -55.00 -9.84
CA ALA A 93 10.16 -54.69 -10.52
C ALA A 93 9.04 -55.67 -10.13
N ALA A 94 7.97 -55.14 -9.54
CA ALA A 94 6.73 -55.88 -9.41
C ALA A 94 6.20 -56.16 -10.81
N ALA A 95 6.21 -57.44 -11.20
CA ALA A 95 5.59 -57.94 -12.41
C ALA A 95 4.07 -57.97 -12.22
N ASP A 96 3.44 -56.80 -12.15
CA ASP A 96 2.03 -56.61 -12.44
C ASP A 96 1.80 -55.12 -12.72
N GLY A 97 1.35 -54.82 -13.94
CA GLY A 97 1.30 -53.48 -14.53
C GLY A 97 0.23 -52.56 -13.94
N THR A 98 0.31 -52.24 -12.65
CA THR A 98 -0.37 -51.08 -12.08
C THR A 98 0.66 -50.01 -11.77
N ASP A 99 0.63 -48.94 -12.57
CA ASP A 99 1.55 -47.79 -12.48
C ASP A 99 1.61 -47.22 -11.06
N ALA A 100 2.64 -47.59 -10.31
CA ALA A 100 2.99 -46.92 -9.07
C ALA A 100 3.51 -45.51 -9.44
N VAL A 101 2.70 -44.48 -9.19
CA VAL A 101 3.04 -43.09 -9.48
C VAL A 101 4.15 -42.64 -8.52
N GLY A 102 5.40 -42.81 -8.93
CA GLY A 102 6.55 -42.21 -8.26
C GLY A 102 6.50 -40.68 -8.35
N GLY A 103 7.06 -39.99 -7.35
CA GLY A 103 7.15 -38.54 -7.35
C GLY A 103 7.85 -38.00 -8.61
N THR A 104 7.23 -37.03 -9.29
CA THR A 104 7.77 -36.38 -10.49
C THR A 104 8.59 -35.16 -10.10
N VAL A 105 9.80 -35.03 -10.63
CA VAL A 105 10.64 -33.84 -10.43
C VAL A 105 10.57 -32.95 -11.66
N LEU A 106 10.15 -31.70 -11.46
CA LEU A 106 10.12 -30.65 -12.47
C LEU A 106 11.18 -29.59 -12.16
N LEU A 107 11.56 -28.83 -13.19
CA LEU A 107 12.48 -27.70 -13.05
C LEU A 107 11.68 -26.41 -12.84
N GLY A 108 12.10 -25.64 -11.85
CA GLY A 108 11.54 -24.34 -11.51
C GLY A 108 12.53 -23.20 -11.73
N GLU A 109 11.99 -22.01 -11.99
CA GLU A 109 12.72 -20.77 -12.19
C GLU A 109 12.27 -19.73 -11.15
N LEU A 110 13.21 -19.04 -10.50
CA LEU A 110 12.87 -17.94 -9.59
C LEU A 110 12.26 -16.78 -10.38
N ALA A 111 10.95 -16.59 -10.25
CA ALA A 111 10.26 -15.49 -10.91
C ALA A 111 10.42 -14.18 -10.13
N PHE A 112 10.28 -14.25 -8.80
CA PHE A 112 10.41 -13.11 -7.90
C PHE A 112 10.70 -13.56 -6.46
N GLY A 113 11.50 -12.81 -5.70
CA GLY A 113 11.82 -13.11 -4.31
C GLY A 113 12.04 -11.84 -3.47
N LEU A 114 11.51 -11.80 -2.26
CA LEU A 114 11.55 -10.66 -1.35
C LEU A 114 11.93 -11.05 0.09
N PRO A 115 12.81 -10.26 0.75
CA PRO A 115 13.72 -9.30 0.14
C PRO A 115 14.76 -10.01 -0.74
N ARG A 116 15.24 -9.30 -1.77
CA ARG A 116 16.41 -9.73 -2.54
C ARG A 116 17.65 -9.57 -1.64
N PRO A 117 18.53 -10.57 -1.54
CA PRO A 117 19.75 -10.44 -0.75
C PRO A 117 20.70 -9.43 -1.40
N GLU A 118 21.29 -8.54 -0.59
CA GLU A 118 22.30 -7.56 -1.06
C GLU A 118 23.52 -8.28 -1.66
N ASP A 119 24.03 -9.28 -0.94
CA ASP A 119 25.02 -10.21 -1.44
C ASP A 119 24.43 -11.64 -1.54
N PRO A 120 24.14 -12.12 -2.76
CA PRO A 120 23.68 -13.49 -2.97
C PRO A 120 24.65 -14.58 -2.50
N GLN A 121 25.95 -14.28 -2.33
CA GLN A 121 26.95 -15.21 -1.79
C GLN A 121 26.90 -15.30 -0.26
N ALA A 122 26.43 -14.25 0.40
CA ALA A 122 26.29 -14.17 1.85
C ALA A 122 24.85 -13.75 2.23
N PRO A 123 23.86 -14.62 1.99
CA PRO A 123 22.46 -14.28 2.28
C PRO A 123 22.23 -14.02 3.77
N PRO A 124 21.32 -13.11 4.13
CA PRO A 124 21.06 -12.73 5.51
C PRO A 124 20.47 -13.90 6.33
N SER A 125 20.87 -13.99 7.60
CA SER A 125 20.31 -14.93 8.57
C SER A 125 20.08 -14.22 9.91
N PRO A 126 18.82 -14.04 10.37
CA PRO A 126 17.58 -14.50 9.74
C PRO A 126 17.23 -13.70 8.47
N TRP A 127 16.48 -14.32 7.56
CA TRP A 127 15.98 -13.65 6.36
C TRP A 127 14.93 -12.59 6.75
N PRO A 128 15.06 -11.32 6.31
CA PRO A 128 14.13 -10.27 6.70
C PRO A 128 12.72 -10.52 6.13
N PHE A 129 11.72 -9.90 6.75
CA PHE A 129 10.34 -9.92 6.26
C PHE A 129 10.27 -9.26 4.85
N PRO A 130 9.46 -9.77 3.89
CA PRO A 130 8.46 -10.83 4.03
C PRO A 130 9.00 -12.26 3.92
N ASP A 131 10.23 -12.49 3.42
CA ASP A 131 10.80 -13.82 3.21
C ASP A 131 9.89 -14.73 2.37
N LEU A 132 9.56 -14.28 1.16
CA LEU A 132 8.72 -15.00 0.20
C LEU A 132 9.41 -15.10 -1.15
N ALA A 133 9.21 -16.21 -1.85
CA ALA A 133 9.63 -16.38 -3.23
C ALA A 133 8.57 -17.11 -4.06
N LEU A 134 8.38 -16.64 -5.29
CA LEU A 134 7.56 -17.27 -6.32
C LEU A 134 8.47 -17.96 -7.34
N VAL A 135 8.18 -19.23 -7.58
CA VAL A 135 8.88 -20.08 -8.53
C VAL A 135 7.92 -20.47 -9.65
N ARG A 136 8.31 -20.20 -10.89
CA ARG A 136 7.59 -20.66 -12.08
C ARG A 136 8.04 -22.07 -12.41
N VAL A 137 7.11 -22.98 -12.68
CA VAL A 137 7.38 -24.40 -12.92
C VAL A 137 6.74 -24.80 -14.25
N PRO A 138 7.46 -24.67 -15.37
CA PRO A 138 7.01 -25.15 -16.66
C PRO A 138 6.70 -26.67 -16.61
N GLY A 139 5.60 -27.10 -17.22
CA GLY A 139 5.14 -28.50 -17.18
C GLY A 139 4.24 -28.84 -15.99
N ALA A 140 3.90 -27.87 -15.14
CA ALA A 140 2.96 -28.01 -14.03
C ALA A 140 1.64 -27.23 -14.26
N GLU A 141 1.26 -26.98 -15.52
CA GLU A 141 0.08 -26.18 -15.89
C GLU A 141 -1.25 -26.86 -15.54
N ASP A 142 -1.23 -28.17 -15.26
CA ASP A 142 -2.40 -28.94 -14.80
C ASP A 142 -2.42 -29.17 -13.27
N ALA A 143 -1.34 -28.77 -12.56
CA ALA A 143 -1.24 -28.93 -11.12
C ALA A 143 -2.39 -28.22 -10.41
N ASP A 144 -2.93 -28.87 -9.37
CA ASP A 144 -3.91 -28.20 -8.51
C ASP A 144 -3.22 -27.20 -7.59
N CYS A 145 -3.96 -26.18 -7.16
CA CYS A 145 -3.44 -25.14 -6.26
C CYS A 145 -4.34 -24.91 -5.06
N LEU A 146 -3.76 -24.39 -3.99
CA LEU A 146 -4.47 -24.04 -2.76
C LEU A 146 -5.18 -22.69 -2.91
N TRP A 147 -6.35 -22.55 -2.29
CA TRP A 147 -7.08 -21.28 -2.28
C TRP A 147 -6.37 -20.22 -1.44
N LEU A 148 -5.98 -19.11 -2.06
CA LEU A 148 -5.39 -17.97 -1.37
C LEU A 148 -6.51 -17.14 -0.76
N SER A 149 -6.36 -16.71 0.49
CA SER A 149 -7.31 -15.79 1.10
C SER A 149 -7.56 -14.58 0.18
N ASP A 150 -8.82 -14.24 -0.02
CA ASP A 150 -9.29 -13.00 -0.63
C ASP A 150 -9.57 -11.91 0.41
N ARG A 151 -9.24 -12.20 1.67
CA ARG A 151 -9.39 -11.30 2.82
C ARG A 151 -8.04 -11.06 3.46
N SER A 152 -7.90 -9.94 4.14
CA SER A 152 -6.71 -9.74 4.97
C SER A 152 -6.72 -10.69 6.17
N VAL A 153 -5.54 -10.95 6.72
CA VAL A 153 -5.25 -11.99 7.73
C VAL A 153 -6.32 -12.08 8.81
N LEU A 154 -6.99 -13.22 8.85
CA LEU A 154 -8.11 -13.51 9.72
C LEU A 154 -7.57 -14.20 10.98
N THR A 155 -7.16 -13.43 11.98
CA THR A 155 -6.65 -13.99 13.25
C THR A 155 -7.34 -13.38 14.47
N PRO A 156 -7.53 -14.14 15.57
CA PRO A 156 -7.06 -15.52 15.79
C PRO A 156 -7.80 -16.57 14.94
N ALA A 157 -7.09 -17.61 14.51
CA ALA A 157 -7.68 -18.71 13.74
C ALA A 157 -7.14 -20.07 14.18
N ASP A 158 -8.00 -21.09 14.16
CA ASP A 158 -7.58 -22.48 14.22
C ASP A 158 -7.01 -22.89 12.87
N ILE A 159 -5.81 -23.47 12.87
CA ILE A 159 -5.02 -23.68 11.66
C ILE A 159 -4.55 -25.12 11.47
N GLY A 160 -4.43 -25.51 10.21
CA GLY A 160 -3.66 -26.66 9.76
C GLY A 160 -2.28 -26.25 9.26
N LEU A 161 -1.26 -26.99 9.69
CA LEU A 161 0.13 -26.84 9.29
C LEU A 161 0.52 -28.00 8.37
N TYR A 162 1.07 -27.69 7.20
CA TYR A 162 1.43 -28.70 6.21
C TYR A 162 2.81 -28.43 5.63
N GLY A 163 3.55 -29.50 5.32
CA GLY A 163 4.87 -29.40 4.72
C GLY A 163 5.55 -30.75 4.60
N TRP A 164 6.78 -30.74 4.12
CA TRP A 164 7.65 -31.90 4.03
C TRP A 164 8.77 -31.78 5.05
N ALA A 165 9.07 -32.86 5.75
CA ALA A 165 10.16 -32.94 6.71
C ALA A 165 11.08 -34.12 6.38
N PRO A 166 12.35 -34.10 6.80
CA PRO A 166 13.19 -35.29 6.79
C PRO A 166 12.53 -36.43 7.57
N GLY A 167 12.53 -37.65 7.02
CA GLY A 167 12.08 -38.85 7.71
C GLY A 167 13.10 -39.37 8.73
N GLU A 168 12.73 -40.43 9.46
CA GLU A 168 13.61 -41.10 10.43
C GLU A 168 14.81 -41.76 9.74
N VAL A 169 14.59 -42.30 8.54
CA VAL A 169 15.63 -42.89 7.71
C VAL A 169 16.32 -41.79 6.90
N ARG A 170 17.65 -41.85 6.85
CA ARG A 170 18.45 -40.85 6.13
C ARG A 170 18.11 -40.84 4.64
N GLY A 171 17.60 -39.71 4.16
CA GLY A 171 17.25 -39.49 2.76
C GLY A 171 15.76 -39.65 2.46
N GLU A 172 14.99 -40.21 3.38
CA GLU A 172 13.53 -40.22 3.29
C GLU A 172 12.95 -38.86 3.65
N GLN A 173 11.77 -38.58 3.09
CA GLN A 173 11.01 -37.36 3.32
C GLN A 173 9.59 -37.77 3.71
N MET A 174 9.10 -37.26 4.83
CA MET A 174 7.75 -37.50 5.31
C MET A 174 6.88 -36.26 5.14
N PHE A 175 5.61 -36.47 4.81
CA PHE A 175 4.64 -35.39 4.77
C PHE A 175 4.16 -35.08 6.19
N PHE A 176 4.42 -33.88 6.67
CA PHE A 176 4.00 -33.37 7.96
C PHE A 176 2.59 -32.79 7.87
N THR A 177 1.74 -33.14 8.82
CA THR A 177 0.44 -32.52 9.06
C THR A 177 0.31 -32.27 10.55
N GLY A 178 0.02 -31.03 10.93
CA GLY A 178 -0.17 -30.63 12.32
C GLY A 178 -1.31 -29.64 12.48
N LEU A 179 -1.73 -29.44 13.71
CA LEU A 179 -2.79 -28.51 14.11
C LEU A 179 -2.23 -27.42 15.03
N GLY A 180 -2.86 -26.25 15.01
CA GLY A 180 -2.46 -25.17 15.89
C GLY A 180 -3.40 -23.97 15.87
N LYS A 181 -2.91 -22.86 16.40
CA LYS A 181 -3.56 -21.55 16.38
C LYS A 181 -2.62 -20.51 15.78
N ALA A 182 -3.16 -19.65 14.93
CA ALA A 182 -2.50 -18.46 14.43
C ALA A 182 -3.01 -17.22 15.16
N THR A 183 -2.09 -16.37 15.59
CA THR A 183 -2.39 -15.01 16.05
C THR A 183 -1.50 -14.04 15.28
N GLY A 184 -2.05 -12.92 14.82
CA GLY A 184 -1.33 -12.00 13.95
C GLY A 184 -1.81 -10.58 14.14
N VAL A 185 -0.93 -9.66 13.79
CA VAL A 185 -1.26 -8.24 13.57
C VAL A 185 -0.94 -7.96 12.11
N VAL A 186 -1.79 -7.19 11.42
CA VAL A 186 -1.59 -6.82 10.02
C VAL A 186 -0.19 -6.24 9.80
N GLY A 187 0.44 -6.59 8.69
CA GLY A 187 1.79 -6.14 8.34
C GLY A 187 2.93 -6.82 9.10
N ARG A 188 2.63 -7.76 10.02
CA ARG A 188 3.63 -8.51 10.79
C ARG A 188 3.55 -10.02 10.55
N PRO A 189 4.61 -10.79 10.90
CA PRO A 189 4.53 -12.25 10.90
C PRO A 189 3.41 -12.76 11.82
N LEU A 190 2.79 -13.88 11.43
CA LEU A 190 1.86 -14.65 12.25
C LEU A 190 2.63 -15.44 13.31
N MET A 191 2.18 -15.36 14.55
CA MET A 191 2.64 -16.22 15.64
C MET A 191 1.82 -17.50 15.63
N LEU A 192 2.52 -18.64 15.55
CA LEU A 192 1.92 -19.97 15.54
C LEU A 192 2.13 -20.64 16.90
N SER A 193 1.11 -21.33 17.39
CA SER A 193 1.20 -22.21 18.55
C SER A 193 0.50 -23.54 18.28
N GLY A 194 0.97 -24.64 18.88
CA GLY A 194 0.40 -25.98 18.67
C GLY A 194 1.47 -27.00 18.30
N ASP A 195 1.18 -27.84 17.31
CA ASP A 195 2.10 -28.88 16.84
C ASP A 195 3.41 -28.27 16.34
N GLN A 196 4.52 -28.94 16.67
CA GLN A 196 5.85 -28.41 16.43
C GLN A 196 6.27 -28.59 14.98
N LEU A 197 6.46 -27.48 14.28
CA LEU A 197 7.13 -27.45 12.98
C LEU A 197 8.59 -27.89 13.10
N THR A 198 9.03 -28.75 12.19
CA THR A 198 10.40 -29.24 12.11
C THR A 198 11.16 -28.58 10.96
N GLU A 199 12.48 -28.78 10.91
CA GLU A 199 13.28 -28.41 9.75
C GLU A 199 12.73 -29.09 8.49
N GLY A 200 12.70 -28.36 7.37
CA GLY A 200 12.12 -28.81 6.09
C GLY A 200 10.70 -28.28 5.83
N CYS A 201 9.90 -28.06 6.88
CA CYS A 201 8.52 -27.57 6.74
C CYS A 201 8.46 -26.08 6.33
N SER A 202 9.57 -25.35 6.40
CA SER A 202 9.65 -23.96 5.93
C SER A 202 9.25 -23.84 4.47
N GLY A 203 8.42 -22.85 4.16
CA GLY A 203 7.79 -22.67 2.85
C GLY A 203 6.45 -23.43 2.67
N GLY A 204 6.08 -24.29 3.62
CA GLY A 204 4.78 -24.99 3.60
C GLY A 204 3.60 -24.07 3.96
N PRO A 205 2.37 -24.40 3.54
CA PRO A 205 1.20 -23.55 3.77
C PRO A 205 0.63 -23.69 5.19
N VAL A 206 0.09 -22.58 5.69
CA VAL A 206 -0.72 -22.51 6.92
C VAL A 206 -2.15 -22.19 6.50
N LEU A 207 -3.11 -23.08 6.79
CA LEU A 207 -4.51 -22.93 6.36
C LEU A 207 -5.44 -22.67 7.54
N ASP A 208 -6.43 -21.80 7.34
CA ASP A 208 -7.60 -21.68 8.20
C ASP A 208 -8.44 -22.96 8.10
N GLN A 209 -8.64 -23.67 9.20
CA GLN A 209 -9.42 -24.91 9.19
C GLN A 209 -10.91 -24.68 8.97
N ARG A 210 -11.42 -23.54 9.43
CA ARG A 210 -12.83 -23.16 9.30
C ARG A 210 -13.12 -22.71 7.88
N ARG A 211 -12.22 -21.95 7.25
CA ARG A 211 -12.48 -21.33 5.95
C ARG A 211 -11.86 -22.07 4.77
N GLY A 212 -10.88 -22.95 4.99
CA GLY A 212 -10.20 -23.69 3.93
C GLY A 212 -9.26 -22.81 3.09
N THR A 213 -8.78 -21.69 3.64
CA THR A 213 -7.98 -20.71 2.90
C THR A 213 -6.56 -20.64 3.45
N VAL A 214 -5.57 -20.45 2.59
CA VAL A 214 -4.18 -20.19 3.02
C VAL A 214 -4.13 -18.84 3.74
N LEU A 215 -3.69 -18.84 5.00
CA LEU A 215 -3.45 -17.65 5.81
C LEU A 215 -1.99 -17.19 5.75
N GLY A 216 -1.05 -18.11 5.55
CA GLY A 216 0.36 -17.79 5.53
C GLY A 216 1.28 -18.92 5.07
N VAL A 217 2.57 -18.62 5.04
CA VAL A 217 3.66 -19.50 4.67
C VAL A 217 4.55 -19.71 5.89
N SER A 218 4.71 -20.97 6.30
CA SER A 218 5.50 -21.35 7.48
C SER A 218 6.96 -20.96 7.32
N LYS A 219 7.55 -20.29 8.32
CA LYS A 219 8.99 -19.98 8.37
C LYS A 219 9.80 -21.02 9.16
N GLY A 220 9.13 -21.99 9.79
CA GLY A 220 9.75 -23.02 10.62
C GLY A 220 9.55 -22.82 12.14
N ALA A 221 10.36 -23.52 12.93
CA ALA A 221 10.28 -23.56 14.38
C ALA A 221 10.64 -22.21 15.03
N GLY A 222 9.87 -21.82 16.05
CA GLY A 222 10.11 -20.65 16.88
C GLY A 222 11.15 -20.89 17.97
N ARG A 223 11.48 -19.85 18.75
CA ARG A 223 12.48 -19.91 19.84
C ARG A 223 12.06 -20.80 21.01
N ARG A 224 10.76 -21.06 21.18
CA ARG A 224 10.20 -21.90 22.25
C ARG A 224 9.57 -23.16 21.64
N PRO A 225 9.63 -24.32 22.33
CA PRO A 225 8.92 -25.52 21.91
C PRO A 225 7.44 -25.24 21.65
N GLY A 226 6.87 -25.81 20.59
CA GLY A 226 5.46 -25.62 20.21
C GLY A 226 5.11 -24.21 19.71
N THR A 227 6.09 -23.37 19.41
CA THR A 227 5.88 -22.05 18.77
C THR A 227 6.49 -22.01 17.37
N GLY A 228 5.92 -21.21 16.48
CA GLY A 228 6.41 -21.02 15.11
C GLY A 228 6.10 -19.63 14.59
N LEU A 229 6.66 -19.31 13.42
CA LEU A 229 6.38 -18.08 12.69
C LEU A 229 5.85 -18.42 11.30
N ALA A 230 4.89 -17.64 10.81
CA ALA A 230 4.49 -17.67 9.42
C ALA A 230 4.51 -16.25 8.83
N THR A 231 4.86 -16.14 7.56
CA THR A 231 4.60 -14.92 6.81
C THR A 231 3.14 -14.95 6.36
N PRO A 232 2.31 -13.93 6.65
CA PRO A 232 0.94 -13.91 6.16
C PRO A 232 0.89 -13.88 4.63
N VAL A 233 -0.10 -14.54 4.04
CA VAL A 233 -0.26 -14.61 2.58
C VAL A 233 -0.43 -13.22 1.96
N THR A 234 -1.01 -12.28 2.72
CA THR A 234 -1.14 -10.88 2.33
C THR A 234 0.21 -10.18 2.11
N ALA A 235 1.32 -10.71 2.65
CA ALA A 235 2.64 -10.16 2.37
C ALA A 235 3.05 -10.28 0.89
N LEU A 236 2.36 -11.10 0.08
CA LEU A 236 2.49 -11.11 -1.38
C LEU A 236 2.18 -9.75 -2.01
N ARG A 237 1.34 -8.92 -1.37
CA ARG A 237 1.03 -7.55 -1.81
C ARG A 237 2.29 -6.68 -1.93
N ARG A 238 3.34 -6.98 -1.15
CA ARG A 238 4.64 -6.29 -1.23
C ARG A 238 5.38 -6.49 -2.55
N LEU A 239 4.95 -7.44 -3.39
CA LEU A 239 5.46 -7.51 -4.76
C LEU A 239 5.06 -6.27 -5.56
N CYS A 240 3.88 -5.69 -5.32
CA CYS A 240 3.50 -4.41 -5.92
C CYS A 240 4.42 -3.27 -5.42
N ASP A 241 4.87 -3.34 -4.17
CA ASP A 241 5.76 -2.33 -3.59
C ASP A 241 7.17 -2.37 -4.17
N ALA A 242 7.58 -3.55 -4.63
CA ALA A 242 8.88 -3.82 -5.25
C ALA A 242 8.95 -3.47 -6.75
N GLY A 243 7.95 -2.72 -7.26
CA GLY A 243 7.95 -2.15 -8.60
C GLY A 243 7.04 -2.87 -9.61
N PRO A 244 6.95 -2.36 -10.85
CA PRO A 244 6.00 -2.82 -11.87
C PRO A 244 6.15 -4.29 -12.24
N ARG A 245 7.38 -4.82 -12.21
CA ARG A 245 7.65 -6.24 -12.44
C ARG A 245 7.01 -7.12 -11.37
N GLY A 246 7.16 -6.76 -10.10
CA GLY A 246 6.56 -7.50 -8.99
C GLY A 246 5.03 -7.45 -9.05
N ALA A 247 4.45 -6.28 -9.32
CA ALA A 247 3.01 -6.12 -9.54
C ALA A 247 2.50 -7.04 -10.67
N ARG A 248 3.18 -7.06 -11.83
CA ARG A 248 2.83 -7.94 -12.95
C ARG A 248 2.83 -9.42 -12.56
N VAL A 249 3.87 -9.88 -11.86
CA VAL A 249 3.98 -11.28 -11.40
C VAL A 249 2.82 -11.62 -10.44
N LEU A 250 2.52 -10.75 -9.47
CA LEU A 250 1.41 -10.97 -8.55
C LEU A 250 0.07 -11.10 -9.29
N HIS A 251 -0.24 -10.17 -10.21
CA HIS A 251 -1.50 -10.21 -10.96
C HIS A 251 -1.56 -11.40 -11.92
N GLU A 252 -0.45 -11.82 -12.52
CA GLU A 252 -0.39 -13.03 -13.34
C GLU A 252 -0.75 -14.28 -12.53
N VAL A 253 -0.17 -14.42 -11.33
CA VAL A 253 -0.46 -15.53 -10.40
C VAL A 253 -1.92 -15.51 -9.98
N LEU A 254 -2.45 -14.37 -9.51
CA LEU A 254 -3.84 -14.25 -9.09
C LEU A 254 -4.82 -14.51 -10.26
N SER A 255 -4.50 -14.01 -11.46
CA SER A 255 -5.35 -14.26 -12.62
C SER A 255 -5.33 -15.73 -13.05
N ALA A 256 -4.19 -16.41 -12.96
CA ALA A 256 -4.09 -17.85 -13.21
C ALA A 256 -4.83 -18.68 -12.14
N HIS A 257 -4.74 -18.26 -10.88
CA HIS A 257 -5.42 -18.85 -9.72
C HIS A 257 -6.95 -18.82 -9.90
N ASP A 258 -7.53 -17.63 -10.11
CA ASP A 258 -8.98 -17.46 -10.17
C ASP A 258 -9.58 -18.20 -11.38
N ARG A 259 -8.90 -18.14 -12.55
CA ARG A 259 -9.31 -18.92 -13.75
C ARG A 259 -9.27 -20.41 -13.50
N HIS A 260 -8.26 -20.91 -12.79
CA HIS A 260 -8.16 -22.34 -12.46
C HIS A 260 -9.30 -22.79 -11.56
N HIS A 261 -9.61 -22.03 -10.51
CA HIS A 261 -10.68 -22.40 -9.60
C HIS A 261 -12.07 -22.36 -10.24
N LEU A 262 -12.33 -21.44 -11.18
CA LEU A 262 -13.54 -21.50 -12.00
C LEU A 262 -13.57 -22.79 -12.85
N ARG A 263 -12.48 -23.11 -13.58
CA ARG A 263 -12.40 -24.34 -14.39
C ARG A 263 -12.68 -25.60 -13.56
N ARG A 264 -12.09 -25.70 -12.36
CA ARG A 264 -12.33 -26.83 -11.43
C ARG A 264 -13.75 -26.83 -10.88
N TYR A 265 -14.35 -25.67 -10.65
CA TYR A 265 -15.74 -25.57 -10.21
C TYR A 265 -16.75 -25.97 -11.29
N THR A 266 -16.50 -25.63 -12.56
CA THR A 266 -17.35 -26.04 -13.69
C THR A 266 -17.15 -27.51 -14.07
N GLY A 267 -15.96 -28.06 -13.81
CA GLY A 267 -15.62 -29.45 -14.09
C GLY A 267 -16.15 -30.45 -13.05
N PHE A 268 -15.96 -31.74 -13.33
CA PHE A 268 -16.26 -32.81 -12.39
C PHE A 268 -15.14 -32.95 -11.33
N GLY A 269 -15.50 -33.40 -10.12
CA GLY A 269 -14.53 -33.73 -9.06
C GLY A 269 -14.39 -32.66 -7.98
N HIS A 270 -13.23 -32.62 -7.33
CA HIS A 270 -12.93 -31.68 -6.25
C HIS A 270 -12.77 -30.24 -6.77
N SER A 271 -13.29 -29.27 -6.01
CA SER A 271 -12.95 -27.85 -6.17
C SER A 271 -13.06 -27.14 -4.83
N TRP A 272 -12.21 -26.13 -4.63
CA TRP A 272 -12.21 -25.33 -3.40
C TRP A 272 -13.54 -24.62 -3.15
N HIS A 273 -14.25 -24.18 -4.20
CA HIS A 273 -15.60 -23.62 -4.05
C HIS A 273 -16.59 -24.63 -3.46
N ARG A 274 -16.59 -25.89 -3.92
CA ARG A 274 -17.41 -26.96 -3.32
C ARG A 274 -16.96 -27.31 -1.90
N GLN A 275 -15.66 -27.25 -1.63
CA GLN A 275 -15.13 -27.45 -0.28
C GLN A 275 -15.58 -26.33 0.68
N HIS A 276 -15.56 -25.06 0.25
CA HIS A 276 -16.05 -23.93 1.02
C HIS A 276 -17.55 -24.02 1.32
N ALA A 277 -18.36 -24.50 0.36
CA ALA A 277 -19.78 -24.75 0.59
C ALA A 277 -20.02 -25.76 1.72
N ARG A 278 -19.13 -26.76 1.89
CA ARG A 278 -19.19 -27.75 2.98
C ARG A 278 -18.69 -27.21 4.32
N LEU A 279 -17.69 -26.32 4.29
CA LEU A 279 -17.09 -25.71 5.48
C LEU A 279 -17.89 -24.53 6.05
N GLY A 280 -18.95 -24.09 5.39
CA GLY A 280 -19.78 -22.95 5.82
C GLY A 280 -20.34 -23.09 7.25
N PRO A 281 -20.79 -21.99 7.90
CA PRO A 281 -21.19 -21.96 9.31
C PRO A 281 -22.24 -23.01 9.71
N THR A 282 -23.07 -23.46 8.76
CA THR A 282 -24.12 -24.46 8.97
C THR A 282 -23.83 -25.80 8.30
N GLY A 283 -22.59 -26.05 7.84
CA GLY A 283 -22.24 -27.26 7.08
C GLY A 283 -22.86 -27.29 5.67
N GLY A 284 -23.15 -26.12 5.10
CA GLY A 284 -23.82 -25.94 3.81
C GLY A 284 -23.80 -24.48 3.37
N GLU A 285 -24.13 -24.25 2.11
CA GLU A 285 -24.20 -22.93 1.51
C GLU A 285 -25.59 -22.29 1.71
N PRO A 286 -25.69 -20.99 2.06
CA PRO A 286 -26.98 -20.32 2.11
C PRO A 286 -27.68 -20.32 0.74
N ALA A 287 -29.00 -20.44 0.73
CA ALA A 287 -29.80 -20.48 -0.49
C ALA A 287 -29.75 -19.16 -1.30
N TYR A 288 -29.33 -18.07 -0.65
CA TYR A 288 -29.26 -16.74 -1.24
C TYR A 288 -28.08 -15.96 -0.62
N GLY A 289 -27.50 -15.02 -1.38
CA GLY A 289 -26.37 -14.18 -0.99
C GLY A 289 -25.22 -14.22 -1.98
N PHE A 290 -24.02 -13.83 -1.55
CA PHE A 290 -22.79 -13.96 -2.35
C PHE A 290 -22.24 -15.39 -2.26
N THR A 291 -22.92 -16.28 -2.96
CA THR A 291 -22.68 -17.73 -3.03
C THR A 291 -21.37 -18.07 -3.77
N VAL A 292 -20.88 -19.29 -3.58
CA VAL A 292 -19.62 -19.82 -4.13
C VAL A 292 -19.62 -19.87 -5.65
N ASP A 293 -20.77 -20.04 -6.31
CA ASP A 293 -20.94 -19.95 -7.76
C ASP A 293 -20.74 -18.51 -8.24
N ARG A 294 -21.44 -17.55 -7.61
CA ARG A 294 -21.30 -16.12 -7.90
C ARG A 294 -19.88 -15.64 -7.68
N ARG A 295 -19.24 -16.11 -6.61
CA ARG A 295 -17.84 -15.80 -6.30
C ARG A 295 -16.86 -16.40 -7.31
N ALA A 296 -17.05 -17.66 -7.72
CA ALA A 296 -16.20 -18.31 -8.72
C ALA A 296 -16.25 -17.56 -10.06
N GLU A 297 -17.45 -17.20 -10.49
CA GLU A 297 -17.67 -16.48 -11.74
C GLU A 297 -17.09 -15.06 -11.68
N LEU A 298 -17.40 -14.29 -10.62
CA LEU A 298 -16.92 -12.92 -10.48
C LEU A 298 -15.39 -12.85 -10.46
N TYR A 299 -14.71 -13.75 -9.76
CA TYR A 299 -13.25 -13.70 -9.65
C TYR A 299 -12.57 -14.07 -10.95
N ALA A 300 -13.13 -15.01 -11.71
CA ALA A 300 -12.64 -15.30 -13.05
C ALA A 300 -12.85 -14.12 -14.02
N LEU A 301 -13.95 -13.38 -13.90
CA LEU A 301 -14.17 -12.16 -14.70
C LEU A 301 -13.19 -11.05 -14.31
N PHE A 302 -12.92 -10.86 -13.02
CA PHE A 302 -11.87 -9.96 -12.54
C PHE A 302 -10.46 -10.34 -13.02
N ALA A 303 -10.19 -11.64 -13.19
CA ALA A 303 -8.92 -12.13 -13.72
C ALA A 303 -8.72 -11.88 -15.23
N GLU A 304 -9.75 -11.45 -15.95
CA GLU A 304 -9.72 -11.22 -17.40
C GLU A 304 -9.69 -9.72 -17.79
N VAL A 305 -9.82 -8.83 -16.80
CA VAL A 305 -9.75 -7.37 -16.98
C VAL A 305 -8.44 -6.80 -16.46
N GLU A 306 -8.16 -5.52 -16.74
CA GLU A 306 -6.96 -4.88 -16.20
C GLU A 306 -6.97 -4.85 -14.67
N PRO A 307 -5.81 -5.08 -14.01
CA PRO A 307 -5.71 -5.00 -12.55
C PRO A 307 -5.94 -3.57 -12.05
N PRO A 308 -6.27 -3.38 -10.76
CA PRO A 308 -6.38 -2.05 -10.19
C PRO A 308 -5.05 -1.30 -10.23
N THR A 309 -5.11 0.04 -10.27
CA THR A 309 -3.91 0.90 -10.25
C THR A 309 -3.21 0.94 -8.90
N GLY A 310 -3.93 0.65 -7.82
CA GLY A 310 -3.42 0.65 -6.45
C GLY A 310 -4.49 0.30 -5.42
N ALA A 311 -4.10 0.27 -4.15
CA ALA A 311 -5.01 -0.09 -3.07
C ALA A 311 -6.10 0.95 -2.83
N GLY A 312 -5.78 2.24 -2.95
CA GLY A 312 -6.74 3.32 -2.80
C GLY A 312 -7.90 3.22 -3.78
N GLN A 313 -7.66 2.81 -5.03
CA GLN A 313 -8.72 2.58 -6.01
C GLN A 313 -9.70 1.49 -5.54
N VAL A 314 -9.18 0.34 -5.10
CA VAL A 314 -10.00 -0.77 -4.60
C VAL A 314 -10.78 -0.36 -3.35
N LEU A 315 -10.10 0.29 -2.39
CA LEU A 315 -10.70 0.76 -1.14
C LEU A 315 -11.77 1.82 -1.40
N GLN A 316 -11.56 2.74 -2.33
CA GLN A 316 -12.57 3.74 -2.68
C GLN A 316 -13.84 3.05 -3.17
N LEU A 317 -13.74 2.20 -4.18
CA LEU A 317 -14.92 1.56 -4.78
C LEU A 317 -15.64 0.64 -3.77
N ALA A 318 -14.88 -0.05 -2.91
CA ALA A 318 -15.44 -0.88 -1.85
C ALA A 318 -16.13 -0.03 -0.76
N ASN A 319 -15.50 1.06 -0.29
CA ASN A 319 -16.10 1.96 0.70
C ASN A 319 -17.37 2.63 0.17
N GLU A 320 -17.38 3.07 -1.09
CA GLU A 320 -18.58 3.65 -1.71
C GLU A 320 -19.71 2.62 -1.83
N ALA A 321 -19.41 1.41 -2.32
CA ALA A 321 -20.40 0.34 -2.42
C ALA A 321 -20.95 -0.05 -1.04
N ARG A 322 -20.08 -0.09 -0.02
CA ARG A 322 -20.43 -0.33 1.37
C ARG A 322 -21.37 0.76 1.89
N ASN A 323 -21.02 2.04 1.73
CA ASN A 323 -21.78 3.17 2.26
C ASN A 323 -23.20 3.23 1.66
N MET A 324 -23.38 2.79 0.42
CA MET A 324 -24.69 2.68 -0.21
C MET A 324 -25.60 1.61 0.42
N VAL A 325 -25.04 0.63 1.15
CA VAL A 325 -25.77 -0.56 1.63
C VAL A 325 -25.81 -0.64 3.17
N LEU A 326 -24.70 -0.31 3.84
CA LEU A 326 -24.54 -0.46 5.28
C LEU A 326 -24.77 0.89 6.00
N ARG A 327 -25.78 0.93 6.89
CA ARG A 327 -26.11 2.12 7.69
C ARG A 327 -25.20 2.37 8.89
N ARG A 328 -24.37 1.39 9.28
CA ARG A 328 -23.41 1.57 10.37
C ARG A 328 -22.03 1.91 9.79
N PRO A 329 -21.32 2.90 10.36
CA PRO A 329 -19.94 3.18 9.99
C PRO A 329 -19.07 1.99 10.43
N TYR A 330 -18.94 1.02 9.53
CA TYR A 330 -17.97 -0.05 9.65
C TYR A 330 -16.75 0.40 8.86
N THR A 331 -15.69 0.81 9.55
CA THR A 331 -14.42 1.13 8.88
C THR A 331 -13.77 -0.17 8.43
N LEU A 332 -13.62 -0.32 7.11
CA LEU A 332 -12.69 -1.28 6.50
C LEU A 332 -11.27 -0.85 6.91
N ARG A 333 -10.84 -1.25 8.11
CA ARG A 333 -9.52 -0.93 8.65
C ARG A 333 -8.54 -2.01 8.21
N ASP A 334 -7.31 -1.58 7.97
CA ASP A 334 -6.14 -2.47 7.93
C ASP A 334 -6.06 -3.40 6.73
N HIS A 335 -6.45 -2.92 5.54
CA HIS A 335 -6.32 -3.67 4.30
C HIS A 335 -5.65 -2.83 3.23
N ASP A 336 -4.61 -3.40 2.61
CA ASP A 336 -3.91 -2.84 1.45
C ASP A 336 -4.23 -3.70 0.21
N PRO A 337 -5.51 -3.79 -0.22
CA PRO A 337 -5.92 -4.72 -1.27
C PRO A 337 -5.22 -4.39 -2.59
N ARG A 338 -4.69 -5.40 -3.28
CA ARG A 338 -4.00 -5.22 -4.56
C ARG A 338 -4.76 -5.86 -5.72
N SER A 339 -6.02 -6.27 -5.52
CA SER A 339 -6.79 -6.94 -6.57
C SER A 339 -8.29 -6.71 -6.43
N TRP A 340 -9.02 -6.82 -7.55
CA TRP A 340 -10.48 -6.67 -7.52
C TRP A 340 -11.16 -7.74 -6.67
N ARG A 341 -10.63 -8.98 -6.64
CA ARG A 341 -11.10 -10.07 -5.77
C ARG A 341 -11.01 -9.71 -4.29
N GLU A 342 -9.97 -8.99 -3.88
CA GLU A 342 -9.82 -8.58 -2.48
C GLU A 342 -10.83 -7.52 -2.10
N GLY A 343 -11.14 -6.57 -2.98
CA GLY A 343 -12.20 -5.58 -2.74
C GLY A 343 -13.58 -6.24 -2.59
N ALA A 344 -13.88 -7.31 -3.33
CA ALA A 344 -15.07 -8.10 -3.07
C ALA A 344 -14.98 -8.80 -1.70
N GLY A 345 -13.83 -9.40 -1.36
CA GLY A 345 -13.52 -9.99 -0.06
C GLY A 345 -13.74 -9.07 1.15
N LEU A 346 -13.61 -7.76 0.95
CA LEU A 346 -13.90 -6.74 1.97
C LEU A 346 -15.39 -6.56 2.26
N LEU A 347 -16.26 -6.90 1.31
CA LEU A 347 -17.69 -6.59 1.36
C LEU A 347 -18.54 -7.76 1.85
N TYR A 348 -17.99 -8.98 1.86
CA TYR A 348 -18.69 -10.15 2.35
C TYR A 348 -17.94 -10.78 3.54
N ASN A 349 -18.64 -10.90 4.68
CA ASN A 349 -18.10 -11.41 5.94
C ASN A 349 -16.83 -10.66 6.44
N PRO A 350 -17.01 -9.43 6.96
CA PRO A 350 -15.96 -8.47 7.25
C PRO A 350 -15.35 -8.61 8.66
N TRP A 351 -15.74 -9.61 9.47
CA TRP A 351 -15.27 -9.73 10.86
C TRP A 351 -14.31 -10.89 11.14
N ASP A 352 -13.36 -10.57 12.01
CA ASP A 352 -12.33 -11.40 12.64
C ASP A 352 -12.72 -11.86 14.06
N HIS A 353 -13.91 -11.52 14.54
CA HIS A 353 -14.37 -11.86 15.88
C HIS A 353 -15.56 -12.82 15.86
N SER A 354 -15.62 -13.70 16.87
CA SER A 354 -16.50 -14.86 16.94
C SER A 354 -17.97 -14.53 17.21
N THR A 355 -18.38 -13.26 17.18
CA THR A 355 -19.76 -12.83 17.42
C THR A 355 -20.50 -12.71 16.10
N ALA A 356 -21.32 -13.72 15.80
CA ALA A 356 -22.18 -13.78 14.62
C ALA A 356 -23.17 -12.60 14.47
N GLU A 357 -23.32 -11.77 15.51
CA GLU A 357 -24.25 -10.63 15.58
C GLU A 357 -23.84 -9.44 14.70
N GLU A 358 -22.61 -9.41 14.18
CA GLU A 358 -22.08 -8.26 13.42
C GLU A 358 -21.78 -8.55 11.93
N GLU A 359 -21.86 -9.81 11.48
CA GLU A 359 -21.71 -10.12 10.04
C GLU A 359 -22.90 -9.49 9.25
N PRO A 360 -22.64 -8.80 8.13
CA PRO A 360 -23.71 -8.31 7.27
C PRO A 360 -24.52 -9.52 6.81
N SER A 361 -25.85 -9.36 6.78
CA SER A 361 -26.70 -10.42 6.27
C SER A 361 -26.25 -10.82 4.85
N PRO A 362 -26.43 -12.08 4.44
CA PRO A 362 -26.05 -12.55 3.10
C PRO A 362 -26.58 -11.65 1.97
N ASP A 363 -27.74 -11.02 2.20
CA ASP A 363 -28.39 -10.07 1.29
C ASP A 363 -27.57 -8.78 1.13
N LEU A 364 -27.19 -8.15 2.25
CA LEU A 364 -26.39 -6.92 2.25
C LEU A 364 -25.00 -7.16 1.67
N ALA A 365 -24.39 -8.30 1.97
CA ALA A 365 -23.09 -8.68 1.41
C ALA A 365 -23.17 -8.80 -0.12
N LEU A 366 -24.21 -9.44 -0.64
CA LEU A 366 -24.44 -9.55 -2.09
C LEU A 366 -24.70 -8.17 -2.72
N GLU A 367 -25.56 -7.35 -2.12
CA GLU A 367 -25.87 -6.00 -2.59
C GLU A 367 -24.60 -5.15 -2.70
N ALA A 368 -23.75 -5.16 -1.68
CA ALA A 368 -22.48 -4.45 -1.67
C ALA A 368 -21.52 -4.97 -2.75
N VAL A 369 -21.39 -6.29 -2.90
CA VAL A 369 -20.51 -6.88 -3.95
C VAL A 369 -21.00 -6.54 -5.36
N VAL A 370 -22.32 -6.56 -5.61
CA VAL A 370 -22.88 -6.20 -6.93
C VAL A 370 -22.62 -4.72 -7.24
N LEU A 371 -22.82 -3.82 -6.28
CA LEU A 371 -22.51 -2.39 -6.45
C LEU A 371 -21.02 -2.16 -6.68
N TYR A 372 -20.16 -2.87 -5.97
CA TYR A 372 -18.72 -2.80 -6.16
C TYR A 372 -18.31 -3.28 -7.56
N ALA A 373 -18.83 -4.44 -8.02
CA ALA A 373 -18.57 -4.93 -9.36
C ALA A 373 -19.09 -3.97 -10.45
N ALA A 374 -20.25 -3.33 -10.22
CA ALA A 374 -20.78 -2.28 -11.10
C ALA A 374 -19.84 -1.07 -11.18
N LYS A 375 -19.32 -0.61 -10.03
CA LYS A 375 -18.35 0.49 -9.93
C LYS A 375 -17.02 0.15 -10.61
N VAL A 376 -16.50 -1.07 -10.40
CA VAL A 376 -15.29 -1.56 -11.09
C VAL A 376 -15.50 -1.55 -12.61
N THR A 377 -16.65 -2.06 -13.08
CA THR A 377 -17.00 -2.05 -14.50
C THR A 377 -17.03 -0.63 -15.07
N ALA A 378 -17.66 0.31 -14.36
CA ALA A 378 -17.72 1.71 -14.77
C ALA A 378 -16.35 2.40 -14.75
N ALA A 379 -15.52 2.13 -13.73
CA ALA A 379 -14.16 2.65 -13.62
C ALA A 379 -13.29 2.17 -14.79
N LEU A 380 -13.34 0.87 -15.09
CA LEU A 380 -12.63 0.29 -16.23
C LEU A 380 -13.16 0.88 -17.53
N HIS A 381 -14.46 1.03 -17.75
CA HIS A 381 -14.99 1.60 -18.99
C HIS A 381 -14.43 3.01 -19.30
N ARG A 382 -14.16 3.83 -18.27
CA ARG A 382 -13.59 5.18 -18.41
C ARG A 382 -12.10 5.23 -18.77
N ALA A 383 -11.32 4.21 -18.40
CA ALA A 383 -9.85 4.23 -18.52
C ALA A 383 -9.30 4.31 -19.97
N GLY A 384 -10.18 4.33 -20.99
CA GLY A 384 -9.86 4.82 -22.33
C GLY A 384 -9.84 3.77 -23.45
N PRO A 385 -9.80 4.21 -24.73
CA PRO A 385 -9.72 3.33 -25.89
C PRO A 385 -8.28 2.81 -26.14
N GLY A 386 -8.16 1.59 -26.68
CA GLY A 386 -6.87 0.90 -26.89
C GLY A 386 -6.83 -0.55 -26.38
N ARG A 387 -7.95 -1.06 -25.89
CA ARG A 387 -8.06 -2.40 -25.31
C ARG A 387 -7.99 -3.51 -26.37
N THR A 388 -7.41 -4.63 -25.96
CA THR A 388 -7.46 -5.85 -26.77
C THR A 388 -8.90 -6.36 -26.88
N PRO A 389 -9.28 -7.05 -27.98
CA PRO A 389 -10.62 -7.64 -28.11
C PRO A 389 -11.01 -8.56 -26.95
N ARG A 390 -10.02 -9.25 -26.36
CA ARG A 390 -10.21 -10.10 -25.17
C ARG A 390 -10.72 -9.30 -23.98
N VAL A 391 -10.07 -8.18 -23.66
CA VAL A 391 -10.45 -7.33 -22.53
C VAL A 391 -11.82 -6.68 -22.77
N VAL A 392 -12.09 -6.23 -24.00
CA VAL A 392 -13.41 -5.69 -24.36
C VAL A 392 -14.52 -6.73 -24.11
N ARG A 393 -14.28 -7.99 -24.50
CA ARG A 393 -15.20 -9.09 -24.23
C ARG A 393 -15.35 -9.36 -22.72
N ALA A 394 -14.25 -9.41 -21.98
CA ALA A 394 -14.27 -9.64 -20.54
C ALA A 394 -15.06 -8.56 -19.78
N LEU A 395 -14.93 -7.29 -20.19
CA LEU A 395 -15.71 -6.18 -19.64
C LEU A 395 -17.20 -6.30 -19.95
N ALA A 396 -17.55 -6.76 -21.15
CA ALA A 396 -18.95 -7.01 -21.51
C ALA A 396 -19.53 -8.17 -20.68
N GLU A 397 -18.77 -9.26 -20.50
CA GLU A 397 -19.17 -10.40 -19.66
C GLU A 397 -19.29 -10.00 -18.18
N LEU A 398 -18.41 -9.12 -17.67
CA LEU A 398 -18.52 -8.55 -16.32
C LEU A 398 -19.76 -7.67 -16.17
N ARG A 399 -20.07 -6.81 -17.16
CA ARG A 399 -21.31 -6.01 -17.17
C ARG A 399 -22.55 -6.91 -17.16
N GLU A 400 -22.55 -7.96 -17.99
CA GLU A 400 -23.65 -8.92 -18.05
C GLU A 400 -23.83 -9.65 -16.71
N TRP A 401 -22.74 -10.05 -16.06
CA TRP A 401 -22.75 -10.64 -14.72
C TRP A 401 -23.41 -9.70 -13.71
N VAL A 402 -23.03 -8.42 -13.70
CA VAL A 402 -23.59 -7.40 -12.81
C VAL A 402 -25.09 -7.26 -13.05
N GLU A 403 -25.53 -7.08 -14.30
CA GLU A 403 -26.94 -6.91 -14.65
C GLU A 403 -27.77 -8.15 -14.30
N ARG A 404 -27.25 -9.35 -14.59
CA ARG A 404 -27.92 -10.62 -14.27
C ARG A 404 -28.06 -10.82 -12.77
N THR A 405 -27.00 -10.55 -12.02
CA THR A 405 -26.99 -10.70 -10.57
C THR A 405 -27.85 -9.64 -9.89
N ALA A 406 -27.82 -8.39 -10.39
CA ALA A 406 -28.65 -7.29 -9.92
C ALA A 406 -30.15 -7.61 -9.98
N ARG A 407 -30.62 -8.30 -11.04
CA ARG A 407 -32.03 -8.73 -11.15
C ARG A 407 -32.48 -9.63 -10.00
N THR A 408 -31.54 -10.31 -9.34
CA THR A 408 -31.84 -11.21 -8.21
C THR A 408 -31.82 -10.52 -6.85
N LEU A 409 -31.37 -9.26 -6.76
CA LEU A 409 -31.31 -8.53 -5.49
C LEU A 409 -32.70 -8.40 -4.87
N LEU A 410 -32.81 -8.51 -3.55
CA LEU A 410 -34.07 -8.36 -2.83
C LEU A 410 -34.44 -6.89 -2.61
N ASN A 411 -33.44 -6.02 -2.46
CA ASN A 411 -33.63 -4.58 -2.25
C ASN A 411 -33.86 -3.83 -3.58
N ASP A 412 -35.10 -3.39 -3.80
CA ASP A 412 -35.52 -2.67 -5.01
C ASP A 412 -34.80 -1.34 -5.21
N VAL A 413 -34.43 -0.65 -4.11
CA VAL A 413 -33.72 0.64 -4.19
C VAL A 413 -32.33 0.42 -4.76
N ILE A 414 -31.57 -0.54 -4.21
CA ILE A 414 -30.24 -0.88 -4.69
C ILE A 414 -30.31 -1.42 -6.12
N ARG A 415 -31.28 -2.31 -6.40
CA ARG A 415 -31.52 -2.85 -7.74
C ARG A 415 -31.72 -1.75 -8.79
N ALA A 416 -32.52 -0.73 -8.47
CA ALA A 416 -32.80 0.40 -9.36
C ALA A 416 -31.59 1.34 -9.55
N GLN A 417 -30.65 1.38 -8.60
CA GLN A 417 -29.43 2.19 -8.68
C GLN A 417 -28.34 1.56 -9.55
N VAL A 418 -28.27 0.23 -9.67
CA VAL A 418 -27.19 -0.47 -10.41
C VAL A 418 -27.00 0.05 -11.85
N PRO A 419 -28.05 0.25 -12.68
CA PRO A 419 -27.86 0.81 -14.03
C PRO A 419 -27.22 2.21 -14.00
N GLY A 420 -27.65 3.07 -13.08
CA GLY A 420 -27.08 4.41 -12.92
C GLY A 420 -25.61 4.38 -12.49
N VAL A 421 -25.20 3.38 -11.69
CA VAL A 421 -23.79 3.18 -11.31
C VAL A 421 -22.96 2.72 -12.51
N LEU A 422 -23.47 1.81 -13.33
CA LEU A 422 -22.81 1.33 -14.55
C LEU A 422 -22.61 2.45 -15.57
N ASP A 423 -23.59 3.34 -15.71
CA ASP A 423 -23.59 4.41 -16.71
C ASP A 423 -22.93 5.71 -16.21
N GLY A 424 -22.82 5.89 -14.88
CA GLY A 424 -22.66 7.21 -14.26
C GLY A 424 -21.67 7.31 -13.11
N HIS A 425 -20.62 6.50 -13.05
CA HIS A 425 -19.61 6.66 -12.01
C HIS A 425 -18.77 7.94 -12.21
N ARG A 426 -19.13 9.02 -11.51
CA ARG A 426 -18.22 10.14 -11.23
C ARG A 426 -17.16 9.66 -10.24
N ALA A 427 -15.89 10.02 -10.45
CA ALA A 427 -14.88 9.80 -9.41
C ALA A 427 -15.32 10.60 -8.18
N ALA A 428 -15.79 9.93 -7.12
CA ALA A 428 -16.29 10.64 -5.96
C ALA A 428 -15.13 11.42 -5.34
N SER A 429 -15.20 12.75 -5.39
CA SER A 429 -14.18 13.61 -4.77
C SER A 429 -14.20 13.50 -3.24
N ALA A 430 -15.32 13.05 -2.67
CA ALA A 430 -15.54 12.92 -1.23
C ALA A 430 -14.66 11.85 -0.56
N ALA A 431 -14.25 10.80 -1.30
CA ALA A 431 -13.49 9.68 -0.75
C ALA A 431 -11.96 9.88 -0.79
N ARG A 432 -11.48 11.00 -1.35
CA ARG A 432 -10.04 11.30 -1.45
C ARG A 432 -9.52 11.74 -0.09
N ALA A 433 -8.65 10.92 0.49
CA ALA A 433 -7.98 11.22 1.74
C ALA A 433 -6.60 11.83 1.48
N ASP A 434 -6.18 12.76 2.34
CA ASP A 434 -4.80 13.21 2.41
C ASP A 434 -4.05 12.44 3.51
N VAL A 435 -2.72 12.54 3.54
CA VAL A 435 -1.90 11.92 4.59
C VAL A 435 -1.45 12.98 5.59
N LEU A 436 -1.63 12.69 6.88
CA LEU A 436 -1.07 13.45 7.98
C LEU A 436 0.08 12.67 8.61
N VAL A 437 1.25 13.31 8.69
CA VAL A 437 2.40 12.85 9.46
C VAL A 437 2.54 13.78 10.66
N GLU A 438 2.31 13.26 11.85
CA GLU A 438 2.41 13.99 13.11
C GLU A 438 3.67 13.56 13.85
N ILE A 439 4.50 14.53 14.22
CA ILE A 439 5.70 14.33 15.04
C ILE A 439 5.46 15.03 16.38
N GLU A 440 5.63 14.31 17.49
CA GLU A 440 5.45 14.86 18.82
C GLU A 440 6.68 15.70 19.27
N PRO A 441 6.48 16.75 20.08
CA PRO A 441 7.59 17.52 20.63
C PRO A 441 8.43 16.64 21.56
N ASP A 442 9.74 16.92 21.60
CA ASP A 442 10.65 16.28 22.57
C ASP A 442 10.47 16.93 23.95
N ILE A 443 9.49 16.44 24.70
CA ILE A 443 9.12 16.98 26.02
C ILE A 443 10.26 16.83 27.03
N TYR A 444 11.11 15.81 26.86
CA TYR A 444 12.17 15.45 27.81
C TYR A 444 13.58 15.92 27.41
N GLY A 445 13.74 16.60 26.26
CA GLY A 445 15.05 17.01 25.76
C GLY A 445 15.98 15.84 25.41
N SER A 446 15.39 14.69 25.06
CA SER A 446 16.07 13.44 24.72
C SER A 446 16.66 13.41 23.30
N GLY A 447 16.29 14.37 22.45
CA GLY A 447 16.57 14.38 21.02
C GLY A 447 15.76 13.36 20.23
N ARG A 448 14.69 12.81 20.82
CA ARG A 448 13.83 11.78 20.23
C ARG A 448 12.37 12.22 20.17
N HIS A 449 11.66 11.69 19.19
CA HIS A 449 10.28 12.07 18.89
C HIS A 449 9.43 10.84 18.62
N ALA A 450 8.26 10.78 19.26
CA ALA A 450 7.18 9.90 18.84
C ALA A 450 6.56 10.42 17.53
N TRP A 451 5.98 9.53 16.74
CA TRP A 451 5.35 9.87 15.47
C TRP A 451 4.08 9.08 15.22
N ARG A 452 3.18 9.63 14.38
CA ARG A 452 1.95 9.00 13.94
C ARG A 452 1.70 9.33 12.47
N VAL A 453 1.25 8.35 11.69
CA VAL A 453 0.77 8.55 10.32
C VAL A 453 -0.72 8.24 10.27
N ALA A 454 -1.51 9.13 9.67
CA ALA A 454 -2.95 8.99 9.58
C ALA A 454 -3.49 9.40 8.20
N LEU A 455 -4.62 8.81 7.82
CA LEU A 455 -5.44 9.27 6.69
C LEU A 455 -6.37 10.37 7.17
N VAL A 456 -6.52 11.43 6.39
CA VAL A 456 -7.40 12.56 6.69
C VAL A 456 -8.49 12.63 5.65
N ARG A 457 -9.74 12.44 6.07
CA ARG A 457 -10.92 12.54 5.20
C ARG A 457 -11.74 13.79 5.52
N PRO A 458 -12.38 14.41 4.52
CA PRO A 458 -13.47 15.32 4.81
C PRO A 458 -14.61 14.55 5.50
N ALA A 459 -15.19 15.08 6.57
CA ALA A 459 -16.42 14.48 7.09
C ALA A 459 -17.55 14.71 6.09
N ASP A 460 -18.19 13.61 5.68
CA ASP A 460 -19.42 13.63 4.90
C ASP A 460 -20.54 14.25 5.75
N LYS A 461 -20.98 15.46 5.42
CA LYS A 461 -22.24 16.02 5.95
C LYS A 461 -23.44 15.82 5.01
N ASP A 462 -23.22 15.37 3.77
CA ASP A 462 -24.26 15.28 2.74
C ASP A 462 -24.54 13.83 2.28
N GLU A 463 -25.05 12.96 3.17
CA GLU A 463 -25.76 11.73 2.77
C GLU A 463 -27.00 11.43 3.65
N LEU A 464 -27.72 12.47 4.07
CA LEU A 464 -29.12 12.32 4.51
C LEU A 464 -30.04 12.86 3.40
N PRO A 465 -30.83 12.01 2.71
CA PRO A 465 -31.85 12.51 1.81
C PRO A 465 -32.97 13.16 2.63
N GLY A 466 -33.01 14.50 2.59
CA GLY A 466 -34.16 15.39 2.81
C GLY A 466 -35.21 14.99 3.86
N GLU A 467 -35.21 15.70 4.99
CA GLU A 467 -36.43 15.86 5.81
C GLU A 467 -37.44 16.74 5.07
N ALA A 468 -38.16 16.15 4.13
CA ALA A 468 -39.48 16.59 3.72
C ALA A 468 -40.54 15.83 4.52
N ALA A 469 -40.51 15.90 5.86
CA ALA A 469 -41.59 15.40 6.72
C ALA A 469 -41.46 15.88 8.18
N ALA A 470 -41.71 17.18 8.45
CA ALA A 470 -42.06 17.63 9.79
C ALA A 470 -42.92 18.91 9.73
N GLY A 471 -44.10 18.79 9.11
CA GLY A 471 -45.23 19.59 9.54
C GLY A 471 -45.82 18.99 10.81
N ALA A 472 -46.09 19.84 11.80
CA ALA A 472 -46.72 19.58 13.11
C ALA A 472 -45.77 19.07 14.22
N PHE A 473 -45.30 20.00 15.07
CA PHE A 473 -45.72 20.17 16.48
C PHE A 473 -44.71 21.06 17.23
N GLY A 474 -45.18 22.20 17.77
CA GLY A 474 -44.68 22.83 18.99
C GLY A 474 -43.39 23.68 18.91
N GLU A 475 -43.54 25.00 19.06
CA GLU A 475 -42.47 25.93 19.40
C GLU A 475 -41.77 25.51 20.71
N LEU A 476 -40.43 25.42 20.68
CA LEU A 476 -39.57 25.36 21.85
C LEU A 476 -38.43 26.40 21.72
N PRO A 477 -37.91 26.92 22.84
CA PRO A 477 -37.31 28.25 22.89
C PRO A 477 -35.85 28.28 22.41
N GLU A 478 -35.48 29.42 21.84
CA GLU A 478 -34.12 29.80 21.45
C GLU A 478 -33.15 29.67 22.65
N GLY A 479 -32.43 28.55 22.70
CA GLY A 479 -31.39 28.29 23.68
C GLY A 479 -30.05 28.11 22.96
N ASP A 480 -29.20 29.12 23.10
CA ASP A 480 -27.73 29.10 23.00
C ASP A 480 -27.15 28.14 21.95
N GLN A 481 -27.10 28.61 20.70
CA GLN A 481 -26.24 28.04 19.66
C GLN A 481 -24.77 28.38 19.99
N GLY A 482 -24.23 27.68 20.98
CA GLY A 482 -22.80 27.47 21.11
C GLY A 482 -22.34 26.67 19.90
N ALA A 483 -21.99 27.38 18.83
CA ALA A 483 -21.36 26.85 17.63
C ALA A 483 -20.05 26.14 18.01
N GLY A 484 -20.15 24.85 18.35
CA GLY A 484 -19.04 23.91 18.30
C GLY A 484 -18.67 23.68 16.84
N GLU A 485 -17.96 24.64 16.25
CA GLU A 485 -17.57 24.68 14.83
C GLU A 485 -16.07 24.41 14.67
N ASP A 486 -15.62 23.26 15.17
CA ASP A 486 -14.51 22.55 14.52
C ASP A 486 -15.17 21.73 13.41
N GLY A 487 -14.91 22.05 12.14
CA GLY A 487 -15.38 21.24 11.02
C GLY A 487 -14.71 19.87 11.09
N GLU A 488 -15.34 18.93 11.80
CA GLU A 488 -14.77 17.64 12.21
C GLU A 488 -14.21 16.91 10.98
N ARG A 489 -12.89 16.74 10.91
CA ARG A 489 -12.23 15.86 9.95
C ARG A 489 -12.12 14.49 10.58
N GLU A 490 -12.30 13.42 9.81
CA GLU A 490 -12.03 12.08 10.29
C GLU A 490 -10.54 11.77 10.09
N GLU A 491 -9.81 11.57 11.18
CA GLU A 491 -8.43 11.09 11.16
C GLU A 491 -8.38 9.60 11.51
N ILE A 492 -7.87 8.79 10.60
CA ILE A 492 -7.74 7.34 10.79
C ILE A 492 -6.25 7.01 10.87
N THR A 493 -5.78 6.66 12.06
CA THR A 493 -4.38 6.27 12.28
C THR A 493 -4.05 5.00 11.50
N VAL A 494 -2.99 5.06 10.70
CA VAL A 494 -2.42 3.92 9.96
C VAL A 494 -1.42 3.19 10.83
N GLU A 495 -0.47 3.93 11.42
CA GLU A 495 0.54 3.40 12.34
C GLU A 495 1.04 4.54 13.23
N GLN A 496 1.55 4.17 14.42
CA GLN A 496 2.20 5.09 15.33
C GLN A 496 3.43 4.44 15.97
N SER A 497 4.43 5.25 16.32
CA SER A 497 5.66 4.79 16.93
C SER A 497 5.42 4.08 18.25
N ARG A 498 6.08 2.93 18.44
CA ARG A 498 6.20 2.27 19.76
C ARG A 498 7.40 2.77 20.55
N GLU A 499 8.43 3.19 19.83
CA GLU A 499 9.68 3.72 20.34
C GLU A 499 9.98 5.03 19.62
N ASP A 500 10.41 6.03 20.37
CA ASP A 500 10.72 7.36 19.84
C ASP A 500 11.94 7.29 18.91
N ALA A 501 11.90 7.97 17.78
CA ALA A 501 12.99 8.02 16.82
C ALA A 501 13.87 9.26 17.03
N PRO A 502 15.21 9.16 16.90
CA PRO A 502 16.06 10.34 16.86
C PRO A 502 15.77 11.17 15.59
N ARG A 503 16.03 12.49 15.63
CA ARG A 503 15.81 13.37 14.47
C ARG A 503 16.39 12.83 13.17
N SER A 504 17.64 12.36 13.18
CA SER A 504 18.33 11.82 11.99
C SER A 504 17.73 10.51 11.44
N GLY A 505 16.87 9.83 12.21
CA GLY A 505 16.22 8.58 11.82
C GLY A 505 14.72 8.74 11.55
N LEU A 506 14.16 9.96 11.59
CA LEU A 506 12.73 10.19 11.45
C LEU A 506 12.19 9.74 10.09
N GLU A 507 12.89 10.07 9.00
CA GLU A 507 12.48 9.66 7.66
C GLU A 507 12.36 8.14 7.57
N GLU A 508 13.38 7.41 8.02
CA GLU A 508 13.40 5.95 7.98
C GLU A 508 12.34 5.32 8.88
N ALA A 509 12.12 5.88 10.07
CA ALA A 509 11.13 5.38 11.02
C ALA A 509 9.68 5.50 10.47
N VAL A 510 9.38 6.59 9.76
CA VAL A 510 8.04 6.88 9.24
C VAL A 510 7.80 6.25 7.86
N ARG A 511 8.86 5.95 7.10
CA ARG A 511 8.81 5.52 5.68
C ARG A 511 7.76 4.46 5.36
N ALA A 512 7.75 3.37 6.13
CA ALA A 512 6.83 2.26 5.88
C ALA A 512 5.36 2.65 6.08
N ALA A 513 5.06 3.38 7.15
CA ALA A 513 3.71 3.87 7.46
C ALA A 513 3.25 4.91 6.45
N LEU A 514 4.16 5.80 6.02
CA LEU A 514 3.89 6.78 4.97
C LEU A 514 3.61 6.11 3.63
N SER A 515 4.40 5.13 3.21
CA SER A 515 4.13 4.37 1.98
C SER A 515 2.75 3.76 2.01
N GLN A 516 2.40 3.07 3.10
CA GLN A 516 1.10 2.42 3.27
C GLN A 516 -0.06 3.43 3.25
N ALA A 517 0.12 4.61 3.85
CA ALA A 517 -0.90 5.65 3.82
C ALA A 517 -1.11 6.20 2.40
N LEU A 518 -0.03 6.43 1.66
CA LEU A 518 -0.10 6.90 0.27
C LEU A 518 -0.73 5.86 -0.65
N ASP A 519 -0.40 4.57 -0.48
CA ASP A 519 -1.04 3.48 -1.24
C ASP A 519 -2.57 3.45 -1.07
N GLN A 520 -3.08 3.85 0.10
CA GLN A 520 -4.52 3.89 0.39
C GLN A 520 -5.19 5.18 -0.08
N CYS A 521 -4.45 6.28 -0.18
CA CYS A 521 -4.99 7.59 -0.58
C CYS A 521 -4.86 7.86 -2.07
N ASP A 522 -3.89 7.26 -2.75
CA ASP A 522 -3.71 7.40 -4.19
C ASP A 522 -4.76 6.59 -4.95
N VAL A 523 -5.49 7.26 -5.82
CA VAL A 523 -6.69 6.73 -6.48
C VAL A 523 -6.68 7.14 -7.94
N ASP A 524 -6.70 6.17 -8.86
CA ASP A 524 -6.57 6.45 -10.29
C ASP A 524 -5.34 7.35 -10.56
N ASP A 525 -5.54 8.52 -11.18
CA ASP A 525 -4.51 9.53 -11.44
C ASP A 525 -4.32 10.52 -10.28
N HIS A 526 -5.06 10.37 -9.17
CA HIS A 526 -4.98 11.27 -8.03
C HIS A 526 -3.88 10.85 -7.06
N LEU A 527 -2.98 11.79 -6.77
CA LEU A 527 -2.00 11.70 -5.70
C LEU A 527 -2.49 12.41 -4.44
N ALA A 528 -2.33 11.79 -3.28
CA ALA A 528 -2.60 12.39 -1.98
C ALA A 528 -1.62 13.54 -1.65
N ALA A 529 -2.11 14.59 -1.00
CA ALA A 529 -1.23 15.56 -0.35
C ALA A 529 -0.69 15.00 0.96
N VAL A 530 0.45 15.54 1.42
CA VAL A 530 1.08 15.17 2.70
C VAL A 530 1.20 16.41 3.59
N GLU A 531 0.55 16.35 4.74
CA GLU A 531 0.64 17.36 5.78
C GLU A 531 1.61 16.88 6.86
N PHE A 532 2.64 17.66 7.14
CA PHE A 532 3.58 17.40 8.23
C PHE A 532 3.24 18.32 9.41
N MET A 533 2.70 17.76 10.47
CA MET A 533 2.48 18.47 11.73
C MET A 533 3.71 18.31 12.61
N LEU A 534 4.52 19.36 12.67
CA LEU A 534 5.86 19.33 13.26
C LEU A 534 5.93 20.21 14.51
N PRO A 535 6.72 19.83 15.53
CA PRO A 535 7.13 20.76 16.56
C PRO A 535 8.08 21.79 15.95
N ARG A 536 8.04 23.04 16.45
CA ARG A 536 8.81 24.16 15.90
C ARG A 536 10.31 23.89 15.67
N PRO A 537 11.04 23.17 16.57
CA PRO A 537 12.44 22.83 16.33
C PRO A 537 12.71 21.97 15.10
N LEU A 538 11.68 21.32 14.54
CA LEU A 538 11.75 20.48 13.35
C LEU A 538 11.18 21.17 12.09
N PHE A 539 10.86 22.48 12.14
CA PHE A 539 10.33 23.18 10.95
C PHE A 539 11.27 23.16 9.75
N ASP A 540 12.59 23.05 9.97
CA ASP A 540 13.58 22.96 8.89
C ASP A 540 13.92 21.52 8.49
N GLU A 541 13.17 20.54 8.98
CA GLU A 541 13.32 19.16 8.51
C GLU A 541 12.95 19.09 7.02
N PRO A 542 13.80 18.51 6.14
CA PRO A 542 13.60 18.52 4.68
C PRO A 542 12.55 17.51 4.24
N VAL A 543 11.34 17.60 4.80
CA VAL A 543 10.23 16.66 4.59
C VAL A 543 9.76 16.59 3.14
N ASP A 544 10.02 17.62 2.35
CA ASP A 544 9.78 17.62 0.91
C ASP A 544 10.79 16.79 0.12
N ALA A 545 11.98 16.56 0.66
CA ALA A 545 13.02 15.72 0.07
C ALA A 545 12.89 14.24 0.47
N TRP A 546 12.10 13.94 1.51
CA TRP A 546 11.84 12.57 1.97
C TRP A 546 11.23 11.72 0.87
N ARG A 547 11.44 10.40 0.95
CA ARG A 547 10.87 9.42 0.00
C ARG A 547 10.00 8.41 0.72
N ALA A 548 8.85 8.06 0.13
CA ALA A 548 7.98 7.03 0.74
C ALA A 548 8.56 5.61 0.58
N ARG A 549 9.37 5.39 -0.47
CA ARG A 549 10.11 4.16 -0.73
C ARG A 549 11.53 4.49 -1.18
N PRO A 550 12.50 3.58 -1.00
CA PRO A 550 13.83 3.74 -1.60
C PRO A 550 13.74 3.95 -3.11
N TYR A 551 14.74 4.62 -3.68
CA TYR A 551 14.82 4.81 -5.13
C TYR A 551 14.91 3.46 -5.85
N ASP A 552 14.14 3.31 -6.92
CA ASP A 552 14.14 2.12 -7.77
C ASP A 552 14.66 2.51 -9.17
N PRO A 553 15.85 2.03 -9.59
CA PRO A 553 16.38 2.34 -10.92
C PRO A 553 15.56 1.72 -12.05
N ASP A 554 14.81 0.65 -11.80
CA ASP A 554 13.96 0.00 -12.79
C ASP A 554 12.62 0.76 -12.99
N ASP A 555 12.27 1.66 -12.07
CA ASP A 555 11.09 2.53 -12.12
C ASP A 555 11.40 3.96 -11.59
N PRO A 556 12.23 4.73 -12.32
CA PRO A 556 12.82 5.98 -11.82
C PRO A 556 11.81 7.13 -11.64
N PHE A 557 10.60 6.99 -12.19
CA PHE A 557 9.55 8.01 -12.16
C PHE A 557 8.37 7.66 -11.24
N ASN A 558 8.51 6.60 -10.44
CA ASN A 558 7.47 6.19 -9.51
C ASN A 558 7.22 7.28 -8.44
N PRO A 559 5.98 7.75 -8.26
CA PRO A 559 5.67 8.80 -7.29
C PRO A 559 5.94 8.42 -5.84
N HIS A 560 6.10 7.13 -5.51
CA HIS A 560 6.47 6.64 -4.18
C HIS A 560 7.99 6.58 -3.96
N THR A 561 8.79 6.45 -5.01
CA THR A 561 10.27 6.38 -4.91
C THR A 561 10.91 7.76 -5.08
N MET A 562 10.21 8.73 -5.68
CA MET A 562 10.64 10.12 -5.84
C MET A 562 10.46 10.96 -4.56
N PRO A 563 11.16 12.11 -4.43
CA PRO A 563 10.95 13.04 -3.32
C PRO A 563 9.49 13.54 -3.24
N LEU A 564 8.93 13.58 -2.02
CA LEU A 564 7.52 13.93 -1.81
C LEU A 564 7.15 15.28 -2.42
N GLY A 565 7.95 16.32 -2.20
CA GLY A 565 7.68 17.68 -2.69
C GLY A 565 7.74 17.84 -4.20
N GLN A 566 8.34 16.87 -4.90
CA GLN A 566 8.35 16.84 -6.36
C GLN A 566 7.00 16.34 -6.90
N ARG A 567 6.47 15.24 -6.37
CA ARG A 567 5.26 14.61 -6.94
C ARG A 567 3.98 15.02 -6.22
N ARG A 568 4.06 15.37 -4.94
CA ARG A 568 2.93 15.63 -4.03
C ARG A 568 2.93 17.06 -3.51
N LEU A 569 1.78 17.50 -3.02
CA LEU A 569 1.70 18.73 -2.25
C LEU A 569 2.21 18.42 -0.84
N VAL A 570 3.23 19.16 -0.39
CA VAL A 570 3.80 19.02 0.95
C VAL A 570 3.63 20.34 1.69
N VAL A 571 3.05 20.29 2.88
CA VAL A 571 2.85 21.45 3.75
C VAL A 571 3.26 21.14 5.18
N VAL A 572 3.78 22.16 5.89
CA VAL A 572 4.11 22.08 7.31
C VAL A 572 3.03 22.76 8.14
N ARG A 573 2.73 22.21 9.31
CA ARG A 573 1.77 22.71 10.29
C ARG A 573 2.41 22.76 11.69
N ASP A 574 1.98 23.71 12.52
CA ASP A 574 2.48 23.85 13.89
C ASP A 574 1.76 22.87 14.82
N ARG A 575 2.48 21.84 15.30
CA ARG A 575 1.96 20.86 16.27
C ARG A 575 1.43 21.52 17.54
N THR A 576 2.01 22.64 17.96
CA THR A 576 1.60 23.36 19.17
C THR A 576 0.20 23.98 19.05
N ARG A 577 -0.26 24.29 17.82
CA ARG A 577 -1.60 24.87 17.61
C ARG A 577 -2.73 23.86 17.76
N LYS A 578 -2.45 22.57 17.55
CA LYS A 578 -3.42 21.49 17.81
C LYS A 578 -3.82 21.47 19.29
N ASP A 579 -2.88 21.74 20.20
CA ASP A 579 -3.14 21.73 21.65
C ASP A 579 -3.71 23.06 22.16
N GLN A 580 -3.26 24.19 21.59
CA GLN A 580 -3.61 25.53 22.07
C GLN A 580 -4.85 26.13 21.39
N GLY A 581 -5.29 25.54 20.28
CA GLY A 581 -6.36 26.07 19.45
C GLY A 581 -5.96 27.32 18.65
N PHE A 582 -6.90 27.79 17.81
CA PHE A 582 -6.71 28.98 16.98
C PHE A 582 -7.24 30.24 17.67
N THR A 583 -6.45 31.31 17.66
CA THR A 583 -6.92 32.62 18.14
C THR A 583 -7.86 33.30 17.11
N PRO A 584 -8.71 34.25 17.53
CA PRO A 584 -9.54 35.04 16.60
C PRO A 584 -8.71 35.77 15.52
N GLU A 585 -7.54 36.28 15.89
CA GLU A 585 -6.61 36.90 14.95
C GLU A 585 -6.12 35.90 13.91
N CYS A 586 -5.85 34.65 14.32
CA CYS A 586 -5.44 33.60 13.42
C CYS A 586 -6.55 33.21 12.43
N ARG A 587 -7.79 33.06 12.90
CA ARG A 587 -8.96 32.84 12.03
C ARG A 587 -9.13 33.96 11.01
N THR A 588 -8.99 35.22 11.44
CA THR A 588 -9.11 36.40 10.59
C THR A 588 -8.05 36.43 9.50
N ARG A 589 -6.78 36.23 9.86
CA ARG A 589 -5.66 36.20 8.90
C ARG A 589 -5.75 34.99 7.97
N ALA A 590 -6.17 33.83 8.48
CA ALA A 590 -6.40 32.65 7.66
C ALA A 590 -7.48 32.88 6.59
N ALA A 591 -8.61 33.50 6.96
CA ALA A 591 -9.66 33.87 6.00
C ALA A 591 -9.14 34.87 4.95
N ALA A 592 -8.30 35.82 5.35
CA ALA A 592 -7.70 36.79 4.44
C ALA A 592 -6.76 36.13 3.42
N VAL A 593 -5.84 35.26 3.84
CA VAL A 593 -4.94 34.56 2.89
C VAL A 593 -5.70 33.56 1.99
N LEU A 594 -6.81 32.99 2.47
CA LEU A 594 -7.70 32.16 1.65
C LEU A 594 -8.47 32.96 0.60
N SER A 595 -8.76 34.23 0.86
CA SER A 595 -9.50 35.12 -0.05
C SER A 595 -8.58 35.88 -1.01
N GLY A 596 -7.31 36.08 -0.62
CA GLY A 596 -6.37 36.95 -1.34
C GLY A 596 -6.74 38.44 -1.23
N PRO A 597 -5.90 39.34 -1.77
CA PRO A 597 -4.57 39.07 -2.33
C PRO A 597 -3.53 38.72 -1.25
N LEU A 598 -2.44 38.05 -1.65
CA LEU A 598 -1.33 37.70 -0.77
C LEU A 598 -0.23 38.77 -0.86
N GLU A 599 0.32 39.17 0.28
CA GLU A 599 1.40 40.17 0.35
C GLU A 599 2.62 39.58 1.05
N ALA A 600 3.76 39.52 0.38
CA ALA A 600 5.00 39.08 1.00
C ALA A 600 5.53 40.13 1.97
N VAL A 601 5.79 39.76 3.22
CA VAL A 601 6.46 40.62 4.21
C VAL A 601 7.69 39.90 4.77
N PRO A 602 8.80 40.60 5.06
CA PRO A 602 9.98 39.94 5.62
C PRO A 602 9.68 39.44 7.03
N LEU A 603 9.98 38.18 7.31
CA LEU A 603 9.86 37.60 8.66
C LEU A 603 10.78 38.38 9.63
N ARG A 604 12.00 38.69 9.18
CA ARG A 604 12.99 39.48 9.90
C ARG A 604 13.28 40.77 9.16
N ARG A 605 13.23 41.90 9.87
CA ARG A 605 13.43 43.23 9.28
C ARG A 605 14.82 43.42 8.68
N GLU A 606 15.80 42.67 9.18
CA GLU A 606 17.20 42.76 8.75
C GLU A 606 17.46 42.25 7.32
N VAL A 607 16.50 41.61 6.65
CA VAL A 607 16.73 40.88 5.39
C VAL A 607 15.71 41.20 4.30
N PRO A 608 15.83 42.33 3.57
CA PRO A 608 15.24 42.38 2.23
C PRO A 608 16.21 42.69 1.08
N ASP A 609 17.23 43.54 1.28
CA ASP A 609 17.95 44.17 0.14
C ASP A 609 19.49 44.07 0.15
N ALA A 610 20.13 43.83 1.29
CA ALA A 610 21.60 43.76 1.41
C ALA A 610 22.11 42.43 2.00
N GLY A 611 21.24 41.43 2.18
CA GLY A 611 21.56 40.26 2.99
C GLY A 611 21.48 40.55 4.50
N HIS A 612 22.12 39.73 5.31
CA HIS A 612 22.10 39.78 6.78
C HIS A 612 22.92 40.95 7.40
N ASP A 613 22.96 42.11 6.74
CA ASP A 613 23.91 43.19 7.02
C ASP A 613 23.29 44.39 7.79
N ALA A 614 22.07 44.24 8.30
CA ALA A 614 21.37 45.32 9.00
C ALA A 614 21.95 45.62 10.41
N PRO A 615 21.87 46.88 10.88
CA PRO A 615 22.43 47.31 12.16
C PRO A 615 21.58 46.81 13.33
N GLY A 616 21.83 45.57 13.74
CA GLY A 616 21.34 44.96 14.97
C GLY A 616 20.10 44.06 14.80
N PRO A 617 20.01 42.95 15.55
CA PRO A 617 18.87 42.03 15.46
C PRO A 617 17.60 42.62 16.09
N GLU A 618 16.48 42.61 15.36
CA GLU A 618 15.16 42.91 15.90
C GLU A 618 14.80 41.92 17.02
N GLY A 619 14.36 42.44 18.17
CA GLY A 619 13.88 41.62 19.28
C GLY A 619 12.51 41.02 19.00
N GLY A 620 12.21 39.85 19.58
CA GLY A 620 10.96 39.13 19.30
C GLY A 620 9.67 39.93 19.53
N GLN A 621 9.65 40.83 20.53
CA GLN A 621 8.50 41.72 20.79
C GLN A 621 8.30 42.77 19.68
N ALA A 622 9.40 43.29 19.12
CA ALA A 622 9.35 44.22 18.00
C ALA A 622 8.88 43.51 16.72
N THR A 623 9.38 42.30 16.47
CA THR A 623 8.90 41.43 15.39
C THR A 623 7.41 41.14 15.53
N TYR A 624 6.95 40.76 16.73
CA TYR A 624 5.53 40.52 17.02
C TYR A 624 4.67 41.75 16.72
N GLY A 625 5.06 42.92 17.22
CA GLY A 625 4.32 44.17 17.00
C GLY A 625 4.22 44.53 15.51
N ARG A 626 5.32 44.38 14.77
CA ARG A 626 5.38 44.64 13.32
C ARG A 626 4.50 43.67 12.53
N LEU A 627 4.64 42.38 12.76
CA LEU A 627 3.86 41.35 12.05
C LEU A 627 2.37 41.44 12.40
N ARG A 628 2.03 41.73 13.66
CA ARG A 628 0.65 41.99 14.08
C ARG A 628 0.04 43.21 13.36
N ALA A 629 0.82 44.25 13.11
CA ALA A 629 0.39 45.45 12.39
C ALA A 629 0.35 45.29 10.86
N ALA A 630 0.92 44.20 10.31
CA ALA A 630 0.89 43.93 8.87
C ALA A 630 -0.54 43.62 8.38
N SER A 631 -0.79 43.79 7.08
CA SER A 631 -2.08 43.51 6.45
C SER A 631 -2.57 42.08 6.78
N PRO A 632 -3.88 41.82 6.87
CA PRO A 632 -4.39 40.48 7.17
C PRO A 632 -3.93 39.39 6.18
N GLY A 633 -3.72 39.76 4.91
CA GLY A 633 -3.20 38.89 3.84
C GLY A 633 -1.65 38.78 3.79
N ALA A 634 -0.95 39.37 4.77
CA ALA A 634 0.51 39.33 4.82
C ALA A 634 1.05 37.92 5.13
N VAL A 635 1.99 37.47 4.31
CA VAL A 635 2.69 36.18 4.40
C VAL A 635 4.16 36.46 4.74
N PRO A 636 4.63 36.07 5.95
CA PRO A 636 6.03 36.19 6.32
C PRO A 636 6.93 35.32 5.43
N VAL A 637 8.01 35.91 4.93
CA VAL A 637 9.02 35.27 4.07
C VAL A 637 10.40 35.35 4.71
N TYR A 638 11.17 34.26 4.68
CA TYR A 638 12.55 34.24 5.18
C TYR A 638 13.49 33.38 4.35
N CYS A 639 14.69 33.86 4.04
CA CYS A 639 15.62 33.13 3.18
C CYS A 639 16.42 32.01 3.87
N ALA A 640 16.27 31.81 5.18
CA ALA A 640 17.02 30.81 5.97
C ALA A 640 16.10 30.03 6.94
N GLY A 641 16.70 29.15 7.75
CA GLY A 641 15.98 28.27 8.67
C GLY A 641 15.23 28.99 9.81
N VAL A 642 14.15 28.36 10.30
CA VAL A 642 13.26 28.87 11.36
C VAL A 642 13.07 27.89 12.53
N GLY A 643 13.79 26.77 12.54
CA GLY A 643 13.78 25.75 13.58
C GLY A 643 14.71 26.07 14.75
N SER A 644 15.71 26.91 14.55
CA SER A 644 16.66 27.36 15.59
C SER A 644 16.91 28.86 15.56
N GLY A 645 17.68 29.32 16.54
CA GLY A 645 18.31 30.64 16.49
C GLY A 645 17.33 31.83 16.44
N PRO A 646 17.74 32.94 15.82
CA PRO A 646 16.90 34.12 15.61
C PRO A 646 15.67 33.87 14.73
N GLY A 647 15.79 32.99 13.72
CA GLY A 647 14.69 32.62 12.83
C GLY A 647 13.52 32.01 13.60
N ALA A 648 13.80 31.07 14.52
CA ALA A 648 12.79 30.47 15.38
C ALA A 648 12.08 31.46 16.29
N ARG A 649 12.79 32.45 16.83
CA ARG A 649 12.15 33.51 17.65
C ARG A 649 11.23 34.39 16.80
N ALA A 650 11.64 34.75 15.59
CA ALA A 650 10.81 35.53 14.67
C ALA A 650 9.58 34.73 14.20
N MET A 651 9.74 33.43 13.91
CA MET A 651 8.63 32.54 13.56
C MET A 651 7.64 32.38 14.73
N ALA A 652 8.13 32.21 15.97
CA ALA A 652 7.26 32.19 17.14
C ALA A 652 6.45 33.50 17.29
N ALA A 653 7.07 34.65 17.03
CA ALA A 653 6.38 35.94 17.01
C ALA A 653 5.33 36.03 15.89
N ALA A 654 5.63 35.52 14.69
CA ALA A 654 4.69 35.48 13.57
C ALA A 654 3.47 34.60 13.87
N LEU A 655 3.70 33.41 14.41
CA LEU A 655 2.62 32.49 14.80
C LEU A 655 1.76 33.07 15.91
N GLY A 656 2.38 33.72 16.91
CA GLY A 656 1.68 34.43 17.98
C GLY A 656 0.88 35.65 17.48
N ALA A 657 1.32 36.31 16.41
CA ALA A 657 0.59 37.39 15.74
C ALA A 657 -0.57 36.90 14.86
N GLY A 658 -0.77 35.57 14.77
CA GLY A 658 -1.88 34.93 14.07
C GLY A 658 -1.60 34.57 12.61
N HIS A 659 -0.36 34.64 12.11
CA HIS A 659 -0.07 34.25 10.73
C HIS A 659 -0.31 32.75 10.53
N ALA A 660 -1.23 32.39 9.63
CA ALA A 660 -1.57 31.00 9.31
C ALA A 660 -0.75 30.44 8.13
N MET A 661 0.04 31.29 7.48
CA MET A 661 0.87 30.94 6.33
C MET A 661 2.22 31.66 6.42
N ALA A 662 3.31 30.96 6.09
CA ALA A 662 4.65 31.53 5.98
C ALA A 662 5.49 30.73 4.97
N LEU A 663 6.49 31.38 4.38
CA LEU A 663 7.44 30.77 3.43
C LEU A 663 8.88 30.95 3.93
N TRP A 664 9.69 29.90 3.89
CA TRP A 664 11.11 30.02 4.17
C TRP A 664 11.95 29.01 3.42
N ARG A 665 13.27 29.00 3.64
CA ARG A 665 14.20 28.04 3.06
C ARG A 665 14.76 27.11 4.14
N HIS A 666 14.73 25.79 3.90
CA HIS A 666 15.45 24.82 4.72
C HIS A 666 16.88 24.58 4.21
N GLY A 667 17.75 23.98 5.03
CA GLY A 667 19.10 23.57 4.59
C GLY A 667 20.17 24.66 4.52
N CYS A 668 19.80 25.95 4.57
CA CYS A 668 20.71 27.03 4.90
C CYS A 668 20.74 27.18 6.42
N GLY A 669 21.88 26.94 7.06
CA GLY A 669 22.02 27.13 8.50
C GLY A 669 21.73 28.57 8.94
N ASP A 670 21.82 28.86 10.24
CA ASP A 670 21.77 30.24 10.76
C ASP A 670 22.91 31.14 10.21
N GLY A 671 23.85 30.55 9.46
CA GLY A 671 25.00 31.19 8.82
C GLY A 671 24.66 31.79 7.45
N GLN A 672 25.30 32.93 7.19
CA GLN A 672 25.19 33.80 6.01
C GLN A 672 25.74 33.16 4.71
N ASP A 673 25.71 31.84 4.58
CA ASP A 673 26.41 31.07 3.53
C ASP A 673 25.69 31.10 2.17
N HIS A 674 24.76 32.03 1.97
CA HIS A 674 24.08 32.23 0.70
C HIS A 674 23.93 33.73 0.38
N ASP A 675 24.28 34.11 -0.84
CA ASP A 675 24.31 35.49 -1.35
C ASP A 675 23.05 35.87 -2.14
N ASP A 676 22.12 34.92 -2.31
CA ASP A 676 20.89 35.04 -3.10
C ASP A 676 19.66 35.53 -2.29
N CYS A 677 19.87 36.11 -1.10
CA CYS A 677 18.79 36.54 -0.20
C CYS A 677 17.76 37.45 -0.90
N ALA A 678 18.24 38.49 -1.56
CA ALA A 678 17.39 39.47 -2.25
C ALA A 678 16.63 38.83 -3.42
N GLU A 679 17.26 37.90 -4.12
CA GLU A 679 16.59 37.13 -5.18
C GLU A 679 15.48 36.25 -4.61
N PHE A 680 15.74 35.51 -3.53
CA PHE A 680 14.73 34.66 -2.88
C PHE A 680 13.50 35.46 -2.46
N HIS A 681 13.70 36.61 -1.80
CA HIS A 681 12.59 37.46 -1.35
C HIS A 681 11.79 38.04 -2.53
N ARG A 682 12.46 38.50 -3.59
CA ARG A 682 11.80 38.97 -4.82
C ARG A 682 10.97 37.87 -5.47
N ARG A 683 11.54 36.68 -5.65
CA ARG A 683 10.86 35.54 -6.27
C ARG A 683 9.70 35.01 -5.42
N ALA A 684 9.83 35.00 -4.10
CA ALA A 684 8.75 34.65 -3.18
C ALA A 684 7.60 35.67 -3.25
N ALA A 685 7.92 36.96 -3.37
CA ALA A 685 6.92 38.00 -3.58
C ALA A 685 6.18 37.86 -4.91
N GLU A 686 6.89 37.57 -6.01
CA GLU A 686 6.30 37.25 -7.32
C GLU A 686 5.35 36.04 -7.21
N LEU A 687 5.80 34.94 -6.60
CA LEU A 687 5.01 33.73 -6.40
C LEU A 687 3.70 33.99 -5.64
N LEU A 688 3.76 34.80 -4.58
CA LEU A 688 2.60 35.15 -3.75
C LEU A 688 1.66 36.10 -4.48
N ALA A 689 2.18 37.14 -5.15
CA ALA A 689 1.38 38.14 -5.84
C ALA A 689 0.61 37.57 -7.04
N GLU A 690 1.20 36.62 -7.77
CA GLU A 690 0.54 35.96 -8.89
C GLU A 690 -0.56 34.97 -8.45
N ALA A 691 -0.58 34.55 -7.19
CA ALA A 691 -1.55 33.61 -6.67
C ALA A 691 -2.80 34.35 -6.17
N PRO A 692 -4.00 34.07 -6.72
CA PRO A 692 -5.24 34.71 -6.28
C PRO A 692 -5.65 34.30 -4.87
N SER A 693 -5.17 33.14 -4.37
CA SER A 693 -5.37 32.70 -2.98
C SER A 693 -4.30 31.72 -2.53
N ALA A 694 -4.17 31.56 -1.21
CA ALA A 694 -3.24 30.60 -0.60
C ALA A 694 -3.46 29.15 -1.05
N ARG A 695 -4.67 28.80 -1.52
CA ARG A 695 -5.01 27.45 -2.02
C ARG A 695 -4.14 27.01 -3.21
N GLN A 696 -3.64 27.95 -4.01
CA GLN A 696 -2.85 27.65 -5.20
C GLN A 696 -1.35 27.53 -4.91
N ILE A 697 -0.88 28.01 -3.76
CA ILE A 697 0.54 28.09 -3.46
C ILE A 697 1.20 26.71 -3.36
N PRO A 698 0.63 25.69 -2.67
CA PRO A 698 1.21 24.35 -2.65
C PRO A 698 1.44 23.80 -4.07
N LEU A 699 0.47 23.96 -4.97
CA LEU A 699 0.55 23.47 -6.34
C LEU A 699 1.65 24.18 -7.13
N ARG A 700 1.77 25.51 -6.98
CA ARG A 700 2.81 26.29 -7.65
C ARG A 700 4.21 25.92 -7.16
N ILE A 701 4.40 25.73 -5.84
CA ILE A 701 5.68 25.26 -5.28
C ILE A 701 6.04 23.87 -5.83
N ARG A 702 5.08 22.94 -5.87
CA ARG A 702 5.28 21.63 -6.49
C ARG A 702 5.72 21.76 -7.96
N THR A 703 5.08 22.62 -8.74
CA THR A 703 5.48 22.87 -10.14
C THR A 703 6.90 23.41 -10.24
N LEU A 704 7.32 24.34 -9.38
CA LEU A 704 8.69 24.86 -9.34
C LEU A 704 9.70 23.76 -8.99
N ARG A 705 9.42 22.92 -7.98
CA ARG A 705 10.26 21.79 -7.62
C ARG A 705 10.45 20.78 -8.76
N ASN A 706 9.39 20.49 -9.52
CA ASN A 706 9.51 19.59 -10.68
C ASN A 706 10.41 20.14 -11.78
N ARG A 707 10.43 21.46 -12.01
CA ARG A 707 11.32 22.08 -13.01
C ARG A 707 12.79 22.01 -12.59
N ASN A 708 13.07 21.91 -11.30
CA ASN A 708 14.41 21.77 -10.74
C ASN A 708 14.91 20.33 -10.63
N ALA A 709 14.09 19.34 -10.94
CA ALA A 709 14.49 17.96 -10.76
C ALA A 709 15.61 17.61 -11.75
N GLU A 710 16.77 17.23 -11.24
CA GLU A 710 17.83 16.64 -12.05
C GLU A 710 17.28 15.37 -12.74
N PRO A 711 17.58 15.13 -14.03
CA PRO A 711 17.41 13.79 -14.60
C PRO A 711 18.22 12.83 -13.73
N ALA A 712 17.61 11.73 -13.27
CA ALA A 712 18.23 10.80 -12.34
C ALA A 712 19.66 10.42 -12.79
N ASP A 713 20.66 10.79 -11.99
CA ASP A 713 22.06 10.46 -12.22
C ASP A 713 22.28 8.94 -12.08
N ASP A 714 22.87 8.35 -13.12
CA ASP A 714 23.52 7.04 -13.07
C ASP A 714 24.89 7.24 -12.38
N PRO A 715 25.13 6.70 -11.18
CA PRO A 715 26.33 7.02 -10.39
C PRO A 715 27.64 6.51 -11.00
N GLU A 716 27.61 5.74 -12.10
CA GLU A 716 28.82 5.26 -12.78
C GLU A 716 29.19 6.04 -14.06
N VAL A 717 28.41 7.03 -14.52
CA VAL A 717 28.68 7.73 -15.81
C VAL A 717 28.77 9.26 -15.72
N SER A 718 28.64 9.88 -14.54
CA SER A 718 28.71 11.35 -14.43
C SER A 718 30.15 11.88 -14.27
N THR A 719 30.91 11.86 -15.37
CA THR A 719 32.07 12.76 -15.58
C THR A 719 32.01 13.49 -16.93
N GLY A 720 30.85 13.48 -17.60
CA GLY A 720 30.62 14.20 -18.86
C GLY A 720 30.01 15.58 -18.63
N ALA A 721 30.53 16.60 -19.32
CA ALA A 721 30.08 18.00 -19.29
C ALA A 721 28.69 18.28 -19.93
N ASP A 722 27.84 17.26 -20.06
CA ASP A 722 26.55 17.30 -20.76
C ASP A 722 25.35 17.01 -19.82
N SER A 723 25.46 17.29 -18.52
CA SER A 723 24.30 17.35 -17.64
C SER A 723 23.43 18.54 -18.05
N THR A 724 22.17 18.28 -18.45
CA THR A 724 21.19 19.35 -18.75
C THR A 724 21.15 20.35 -17.58
N PRO A 725 21.38 21.65 -17.82
CA PRO A 725 21.41 22.63 -16.74
C PRO A 725 20.07 22.66 -16.02
N ILE A 726 20.12 22.67 -14.68
CA ILE A 726 18.99 23.08 -13.82
C ILE A 726 18.40 24.35 -14.44
N ASP A 727 17.07 24.42 -14.62
CA ASP A 727 16.43 25.68 -15.02
C ASP A 727 16.79 26.76 -13.98
N PRO A 728 17.68 27.72 -14.32
CA PRO A 728 18.19 28.67 -13.34
C PRO A 728 17.07 29.51 -12.74
N SER A 729 15.94 29.64 -13.45
CA SER A 729 14.79 30.41 -13.03
C SER A 729 14.00 29.77 -11.88
N SER A 730 14.13 28.45 -11.67
CA SER A 730 13.45 27.74 -10.59
C SER A 730 14.38 27.33 -9.46
N ALA A 731 15.70 27.39 -9.60
CA ALA A 731 16.68 26.85 -8.63
C ALA A 731 16.45 27.34 -7.17
N TRP A 732 16.04 28.60 -7.00
CA TRP A 732 15.69 29.20 -5.71
C TRP A 732 14.60 28.43 -4.93
N ALA A 733 13.77 27.65 -5.63
CA ALA A 733 12.62 26.95 -5.07
C ALA A 733 12.92 25.55 -4.51
N ARG A 734 14.14 25.02 -4.70
CA ARG A 734 14.53 23.66 -4.30
C ARG A 734 14.29 23.37 -2.82
N HIS A 735 14.46 24.38 -1.97
CA HIS A 735 14.43 24.24 -0.51
C HIS A 735 13.31 25.05 0.15
N ILE A 736 12.28 25.47 -0.60
CA ILE A 736 11.17 26.27 -0.03
C ILE A 736 10.34 25.41 0.91
N VAL A 737 10.19 25.80 2.16
CA VAL A 737 9.16 25.26 3.05
C VAL A 737 7.95 26.18 3.07
N LEU A 738 6.76 25.57 3.04
CA LEU A 738 5.49 26.26 3.20
C LEU A 738 4.84 25.81 4.52
N LEU A 739 4.73 26.73 5.48
CA LEU A 739 3.77 26.59 6.57
C LEU A 739 2.41 26.99 6.03
N TYR A 740 1.46 26.07 6.11
CA TYR A 740 0.08 26.32 5.68
C TYR A 740 -0.88 25.63 6.65
N ASP A 741 -1.34 26.42 7.61
CA ASP A 741 -2.09 25.95 8.77
C ASP A 741 -3.35 26.80 9.02
N PRO A 742 -4.29 26.88 8.05
CA PRO A 742 -5.58 27.51 8.28
C PRO A 742 -6.49 26.62 9.16
N PRO A 743 -7.37 27.23 9.99
CA PRO A 743 -8.29 26.50 10.87
C PRO A 743 -9.37 25.72 10.10
N HIS A 744 -9.78 26.20 8.92
CA HIS A 744 -10.77 25.53 8.07
C HIS A 744 -10.17 25.24 6.69
N ARG A 745 -10.26 23.99 6.24
CA ARG A 745 -10.15 23.70 4.80
C ARG A 745 -11.51 23.26 4.28
N THR A 746 -11.84 23.74 3.10
CA THR A 746 -12.68 23.00 2.17
C THR A 746 -11.75 22.11 1.36
N SER A 747 -12.08 20.83 1.19
CA SER A 747 -11.39 19.93 0.25
C SER A 747 -11.23 20.63 -1.10
N GLY A 748 -10.03 20.59 -1.68
CA GLY A 748 -9.81 21.18 -3.01
C GLY A 748 -10.67 20.47 -4.05
N ASP A 749 -11.33 21.23 -4.93
CA ASP A 749 -12.38 20.74 -5.84
C ASP A 749 -11.91 19.83 -7.01
N GLY A 750 -10.64 19.38 -7.04
CA GLY A 750 -10.10 18.64 -8.19
C GLY A 750 -9.01 17.61 -7.85
N PRO A 751 -8.84 16.56 -8.69
CA PRO A 751 -7.79 15.57 -8.50
C PRO A 751 -6.41 16.21 -8.67
N LEU A 752 -5.57 16.09 -7.63
CA LEU A 752 -4.14 16.35 -7.75
C LEU A 752 -3.52 15.28 -8.66
N ARG A 753 -3.21 15.63 -9.90
CA ARG A 753 -2.55 14.72 -10.84
C ARG A 753 -1.03 14.79 -10.73
N GLU A 754 -0.38 13.74 -11.22
CA GLU A 754 1.06 13.75 -11.45
C GLU A 754 1.47 14.96 -12.32
N PRO A 755 2.54 15.67 -11.95
CA PRO A 755 3.09 16.71 -12.82
C PRO A 755 3.71 16.03 -14.06
N PRO A 756 3.57 16.63 -15.25
CA PRO A 756 4.20 16.09 -16.45
C PRO A 756 5.72 16.09 -16.27
N LEU A 757 6.37 14.98 -16.67
CA LEU A 757 7.82 14.78 -16.53
C LEU A 757 8.68 15.81 -17.29
N MET A 758 8.07 16.54 -18.24
CA MET A 758 8.65 17.69 -18.92
C MET A 758 7.58 18.79 -19.02
N PRO A 759 7.90 20.06 -18.76
CA PRO A 759 7.00 21.15 -19.12
C PRO A 759 6.83 21.13 -20.65
N ARG A 760 5.60 20.88 -21.13
CA ARG A 760 5.30 21.17 -22.54
C ARG A 760 5.58 22.66 -22.76
N PRO A 761 6.34 23.06 -23.79
CA PRO A 761 6.43 24.46 -24.14
C PRO A 761 5.00 24.99 -24.35
N PRO A 762 4.69 26.21 -23.88
CA PRO A 762 3.37 26.78 -24.06
C PRO A 762 3.03 26.72 -25.54
N THR A 763 1.95 26.02 -25.86
CA THR A 763 1.48 25.88 -27.23
C THR A 763 1.12 27.30 -27.68
N ALA A 764 1.97 27.90 -28.51
CA ALA A 764 1.65 29.17 -29.14
C ALA A 764 0.28 28.99 -29.79
N LEU A 765 -0.71 29.74 -29.30
CA LEU A 765 -2.00 29.89 -29.95
C LEU A 765 -1.70 30.22 -31.40
N ARG A 766 -1.94 29.26 -32.30
CA ARG A 766 -1.96 29.53 -33.72
C ARG A 766 -3.15 30.45 -33.94
N SER A 767 -2.89 31.75 -33.95
CA SER A 767 -3.72 32.72 -34.63
C SER A 767 -3.85 32.21 -36.06
N THR A 768 -5.01 31.65 -36.39
CA THR A 768 -5.42 31.44 -37.77
C THR A 768 -6.25 32.65 -38.17
N PRO A 769 -6.10 33.11 -39.43
CA PRO A 769 -6.50 34.45 -39.88
C PRO A 769 -8.00 34.73 -39.82
#